data_AF-A0A3M1NZK0-F1
#
_entry.id   AF-A0A3M1NZK0-F1
#
_cell.length_a   1.000
_cell.length_b   1.000
_cell.length_c   1.000
_cell.angle_alpha   90.00
_cell.angle_beta   90.00
_cell.angle_gamma   90.00
#
_symmetry.space_group_name_H-M   'P 1'
#
loop_
_entity.id
_entity.type
_entity.pdbx_description
1 polymer ?
#
loop_
_entity_poly.entity_id
_entity_poly.type
_entity_poly.pdbx_seq_one_letter_code
_entity_poly.pdbx_strand_id
1 'polypeptide(L)'
;MRKAFILLVLLFSNFFLLPVWAQKGPANRHLYILPDEKEPTYRFQNMRVSKESGVPIAMYRLDYPVMAASPEEMARQFLRDHAQLLKLTPTLDNLRFIRTVETPGGYHVHFQQMVDGYPLYRGTLVVTINRQHRVNFLMNGTKPAARLENNQPRVSLNQALQQAKAYLNLYGSMQLEEAHTVVYYNRHQTRLAHQITLVPAEANFGQWEILVDAHTGEIFRVEDKACYDHPKQMTPTSGSGWVFDPDPLTRARALYQIGTQFADNNDSDSDSLVAQIVEEVLLDINFDGSLYHLDGPYANIEDFESPSFGQFSQPDSNWHFTRNPQAFEAVNVYYHVDKSMRYINEFLGFSLMPYQYTGGVQVDPHGLGGADNSHYIPATGRIAWGEGGVDDAEDPDVILHELGHGLHDWLTVGGLSQEDGLSEGVGDYWAASYNRSTGFWTPADQQYYWVFQWDGHNEFWPGRVTNYSGHYPEDLTGSIHTDGQMWASTLMQIYDDLGRTVTDSDLLEALSMTNTFTNQEDAAQAFIQADLNLYGGAHLSVIEYWFTQRGYGVNVPVPHIVHDPLGDTEDVNGPYPVTATITASFPLTEVLLIYGTDGVFTDTLTMNGNGDLYTALIPGNGVPHSYNYYIFAVDSSGLASTHPLNAPTNYHSFFAGPDTLPPVITHTPLGDQAYQRWPATVRAQITDNLGVADAMVEYLVNGGVLSGSFSLSSTGDNQYEGAFDIDTSMVSIGDTIEYRIIATDSATQVNQSVDPPVGYHQFAIVNSLGSILVIDDDPTTTLLVKNTEKGQWKRDPVMNPFGASASLMENALTEAGYMVTVETPTTTDPNTWDQYDLIISSSGINEGSLSNTSYRTALINYSMNGGKFIIEGGEVGWTWRNDSEVMNYLLHSVDWNGDNEGDLNLLPSQANHPIVTVPHQLPATIPITYTAYGSEDAMTPGDAYLIYETTGEPGDAGISVYDNNGFPESAQSVYYAFNFAQISDSSIAKALLENTINYLLTEEPGQNSAPSSFSLLLPVNGDTVASTDSIFFQWQQAIDPDGDPVTYTLKIYNAMDTIQVDNLTDTSLVYTQPILETDTTYYWRVFASDGQLTTASLEEFLFYTPVVVNVGSDKDELPGTFHLSQNYPNPFNPATTIEFHVPQRAFVELVIFDILGRKVKTLVNTELVPQVYRMEWDGRDESGKPVATGIYFYRFKALDTGRKSMLYQQIRKLVLMK
;
A
#
# COMPACT_ATOMS: atom_id res chain seq x y z
N MET A 1 -54.22 -56.32 -33.69
CA MET A 1 -53.40 -55.15 -34.12
C MET A 1 -53.95 -53.91 -33.40
N ARG A 2 -53.14 -52.85 -33.19
CA ARG A 2 -53.37 -51.78 -32.17
C ARG A 2 -53.44 -52.30 -30.72
N LYS A 3 -52.27 -52.61 -30.13
CA LYS A 3 -51.97 -52.53 -28.68
C LYS A 3 -50.51 -52.87 -28.27
N ALA A 4 -49.62 -53.17 -29.23
CA ALA A 4 -48.22 -53.55 -28.98
C ALA A 4 -47.23 -52.66 -29.77
N PHE A 5 -47.42 -51.35 -29.75
CA PHE A 5 -46.57 -50.38 -30.48
C PHE A 5 -46.45 -49.01 -29.76
N ILE A 6 -46.66 -49.00 -28.44
CA ILE A 6 -46.60 -47.79 -27.58
C ILE A 6 -45.56 -47.96 -26.46
N LEU A 7 -44.89 -49.13 -26.39
CA LEU A 7 -43.96 -49.50 -25.32
C LEU A 7 -42.49 -49.62 -25.78
N LEU A 8 -42.12 -48.95 -26.88
CA LEU A 8 -40.77 -49.05 -27.47
C LEU A 8 -40.22 -47.72 -28.02
N VAL A 9 -40.81 -46.58 -27.65
CA VAL A 9 -40.40 -45.23 -28.10
C VAL A 9 -40.23 -44.26 -26.91
N LEU A 10 -40.28 -44.77 -25.67
CA LEU A 10 -40.08 -44.02 -24.42
C LEU A 10 -38.81 -44.50 -23.69
N LEU A 11 -37.73 -44.73 -24.45
CA LEU A 11 -36.45 -45.25 -23.92
C LEU A 11 -35.20 -44.56 -24.49
N PHE A 12 -35.33 -43.55 -25.36
CA PHE A 12 -34.20 -42.81 -25.94
C PHE A 12 -34.57 -41.34 -26.25
N SER A 13 -34.75 -40.54 -25.20
CA SER A 13 -34.66 -39.07 -25.22
C SER A 13 -34.89 -38.49 -23.82
N ASN A 14 -33.83 -38.45 -23.00
CA ASN A 14 -33.63 -37.57 -21.83
C ASN A 14 -32.26 -37.89 -21.20
N PHE A 15 -31.21 -37.54 -21.94
CA PHE A 15 -29.88 -37.24 -21.39
C PHE A 15 -29.68 -35.72 -21.53
N PHE A 16 -28.84 -35.13 -20.68
CA PHE A 16 -28.64 -33.68 -20.53
C PHE A 16 -29.87 -32.91 -20.01
N LEU A 17 -29.94 -32.76 -18.69
CA LEU A 17 -29.94 -31.45 -18.00
C LEU A 17 -30.07 -31.68 -16.48
N LEU A 18 -28.92 -31.80 -15.80
CA LEU A 18 -28.82 -31.48 -14.37
C LEU A 18 -28.60 -29.97 -14.25
N PRO A 19 -29.20 -29.35 -13.23
CA PRO A 19 -28.43 -28.37 -12.47
C PRO A 19 -28.59 -28.54 -10.94
N VAL A 20 -27.46 -28.42 -10.26
CA VAL A 20 -27.27 -27.84 -8.92
C VAL A 20 -28.39 -28.09 -7.90
N TRP A 21 -28.19 -29.10 -7.04
CA TRP A 21 -28.84 -29.17 -5.73
C TRP A 21 -27.85 -28.76 -4.63
N ALA A 22 -27.46 -27.49 -4.62
CA ALA A 22 -26.87 -26.90 -3.43
C ALA A 22 -27.84 -27.09 -2.25
N GLN A 23 -27.34 -27.64 -1.14
CA GLN A 23 -28.16 -28.19 -0.06
C GLN A 23 -28.83 -27.08 0.76
N LYS A 24 -29.98 -26.59 0.28
CA LYS A 24 -30.77 -25.57 0.99
C LYS A 24 -31.14 -26.05 2.39
N GLY A 25 -30.60 -25.35 3.39
CA GLY A 25 -30.92 -25.56 4.80
C GLY A 25 -32.43 -25.49 5.09
N PRO A 26 -32.88 -26.08 6.22
CA PRO A 26 -34.28 -26.33 6.50
C PRO A 26 -35.14 -25.05 6.48
N ALA A 27 -36.23 -25.10 5.72
CA ALA A 27 -37.01 -23.92 5.37
C ALA A 27 -37.65 -23.20 6.59
N ASN A 28 -37.30 -21.92 6.72
CA ASN A 28 -37.99 -20.89 7.52
C ASN A 28 -38.15 -21.16 9.03
N ARG A 29 -37.03 -20.98 9.75
CA ARG A 29 -37.04 -20.13 10.96
C ARG A 29 -35.91 -19.10 10.86
N HIS A 30 -36.26 -17.84 10.57
CA HIS A 30 -35.30 -16.74 10.66
C HIS A 30 -34.94 -16.49 12.12
N LEU A 31 -33.86 -17.10 12.58
CA LEU A 31 -33.05 -16.58 13.67
C LEU A 31 -31.98 -15.69 13.05
N TYR A 32 -31.97 -14.41 13.44
CA TYR A 32 -30.78 -13.59 13.24
C TYR A 32 -29.72 -14.13 14.19
N ILE A 33 -28.69 -14.79 13.65
CA ILE A 33 -27.46 -15.01 14.39
C ILE A 33 -26.92 -13.61 14.70
N LEU A 34 -27.02 -13.19 15.95
CA LEU A 34 -26.34 -11.99 16.39
C LEU A 34 -24.85 -12.36 16.45
N PRO A 35 -23.96 -11.72 15.66
CA PRO A 35 -22.54 -11.81 15.94
C PRO A 35 -22.31 -11.31 17.37
N ASP A 36 -21.29 -11.85 18.05
CA ASP A 36 -20.94 -11.32 19.35
C ASP A 36 -20.53 -9.85 19.20
N GLU A 37 -21.02 -9.01 20.11
CA GLU A 37 -20.90 -7.57 20.00
C GLU A 37 -19.43 -7.16 20.20
N LYS A 38 -18.78 -6.67 19.13
CA LYS A 38 -17.43 -6.11 19.18
C LYS A 38 -17.37 -4.99 20.23
N GLU A 39 -16.89 -5.34 21.42
CA GLU A 39 -16.85 -4.43 22.57
C GLU A 39 -15.98 -3.22 22.22
N PRO A 40 -16.53 -1.99 22.21
CA PRO A 40 -15.82 -0.84 21.65
C PRO A 40 -14.63 -0.49 22.55
N THR A 41 -13.41 -0.53 22.00
CA THR A 41 -12.16 -0.36 22.77
C THR A 41 -11.47 0.99 22.51
N TYR A 42 -10.44 1.29 23.31
CA TYR A 42 -9.45 2.33 23.05
C TYR A 42 -8.07 1.89 23.55
N ARG A 43 -7.01 2.40 22.92
CA ARG A 43 -5.62 2.24 23.38
C ARG A 43 -5.35 3.21 24.55
N PHE A 44 -4.71 2.72 25.62
CA PHE A 44 -4.21 3.54 26.71
C PHE A 44 -2.93 2.94 27.28
N GLN A 45 -1.79 3.60 27.03
CA GLN A 45 -0.45 3.01 27.29
C GLN A 45 -0.34 1.63 26.60
N ASN A 46 0.39 0.68 27.18
CA ASN A 46 0.46 -0.70 26.67
C ASN A 46 -0.81 -1.53 27.01
N MET A 47 -2.01 -0.99 26.78
CA MET A 47 -3.28 -1.69 27.02
C MET A 47 -4.35 -1.33 25.98
N ARG A 48 -5.15 -2.32 25.55
CA ARG A 48 -6.45 -2.11 24.88
C ARG A 48 -7.54 -2.25 25.93
N VAL A 49 -8.31 -1.19 26.11
CA VAL A 49 -9.25 -1.02 27.22
C VAL A 49 -10.67 -0.90 26.70
N SER A 50 -11.62 -1.59 27.32
CA SER A 50 -13.06 -1.44 27.03
C SER A 50 -13.55 -0.02 27.34
N LYS A 51 -14.23 0.63 26.39
CA LYS A 51 -14.93 1.91 26.61
C LYS A 51 -16.12 1.77 27.56
N GLU A 52 -16.78 0.61 27.58
CA GLU A 52 -17.96 0.35 28.42
C GLU A 52 -17.58 0.04 29.87
N SER A 53 -16.69 -0.93 30.05
CA SER A 53 -16.36 -1.47 31.35
C SER A 53 -15.14 -0.81 31.97
N GLY A 54 -14.31 -0.10 31.19
CA GLY A 54 -13.07 0.53 31.67
C GLY A 54 -12.07 -0.47 32.22
N VAL A 55 -12.03 -1.67 31.64
CA VAL A 55 -11.18 -2.81 32.03
C VAL A 55 -10.23 -3.10 30.86
N PRO A 56 -8.93 -3.34 31.09
CA PRO A 56 -8.03 -3.84 30.07
C PRO A 56 -8.51 -5.19 29.53
N ILE A 57 -8.79 -5.24 28.23
CA ILE A 57 -9.04 -6.48 27.47
C ILE A 57 -7.68 -7.11 27.12
N ALA A 58 -6.66 -6.30 26.91
CA ALA A 58 -5.29 -6.76 26.71
C ALA A 58 -4.29 -5.84 27.44
N MET A 59 -3.17 -6.41 27.87
CA MET A 59 -2.02 -5.69 28.44
C MET A 59 -0.71 -6.29 27.88
N TYR A 60 0.12 -5.46 27.26
CA TYR A 60 1.32 -5.88 26.52
C TYR A 60 2.59 -5.35 27.19
N ARG A 61 3.77 -5.92 26.83
CA ARG A 61 5.10 -5.43 27.25
C ARG A 61 5.17 -5.07 28.73
N LEU A 62 4.67 -5.98 29.58
CA LEU A 62 4.75 -5.87 31.03
C LEU A 62 6.13 -6.35 31.52
N ASP A 63 6.60 -5.82 32.65
CA ASP A 63 7.71 -6.42 33.41
C ASP A 63 7.31 -6.58 34.89
N TYR A 64 6.30 -7.41 35.15
CA TYR A 64 5.83 -7.60 36.52
C TYR A 64 6.50 -8.83 37.19
N PRO A 65 7.34 -8.64 38.23
CA PRO A 65 8.01 -9.76 38.91
C PRO A 65 7.05 -10.56 39.81
N VAL A 66 6.94 -11.85 39.54
CA VAL A 66 6.21 -12.82 40.37
C VAL A 66 7.19 -13.68 41.19
N MET A 67 6.75 -14.16 42.35
CA MET A 67 7.59 -15.06 43.16
C MET A 67 7.61 -16.46 42.55
N ALA A 68 8.80 -17.04 42.39
CA ALA A 68 8.98 -18.38 41.83
C ALA A 68 8.13 -19.43 42.58
N ALA A 69 7.12 -19.95 41.87
CA ALA A 69 6.11 -20.90 42.33
C ALA A 69 5.64 -21.73 41.12
N SER A 70 4.51 -22.46 41.21
CA SER A 70 3.90 -23.01 40.00
C SER A 70 3.36 -21.89 39.07
N PRO A 71 3.23 -22.11 37.75
CA PRO A 71 2.67 -21.11 36.84
C PRO A 71 1.28 -20.61 37.24
N GLU A 72 0.40 -21.49 37.76
CA GLU A 72 -0.91 -21.07 38.29
C GLU A 72 -0.76 -20.13 39.51
N GLU A 73 0.12 -20.44 40.46
CA GLU A 73 0.35 -19.59 41.64
C GLU A 73 0.95 -18.23 41.27
N MET A 74 1.86 -18.21 40.30
CA MET A 74 2.48 -17.00 39.74
C MET A 74 1.44 -16.12 39.05
N ALA A 75 0.64 -16.67 38.13
CA ALA A 75 -0.44 -15.94 37.46
C ALA A 75 -1.48 -15.44 38.46
N ARG A 76 -1.89 -16.27 39.44
CA ARG A 76 -2.81 -15.85 40.51
C ARG A 76 -2.20 -14.80 41.45
N GLN A 77 -0.87 -14.69 41.58
CA GLN A 77 -0.25 -13.55 42.28
C GLN A 77 -0.55 -12.27 41.50
N PHE A 78 -0.10 -12.19 40.25
CA PHE A 78 -0.33 -11.03 39.38
C PHE A 78 -1.81 -10.61 39.33
N LEU A 79 -2.73 -11.57 39.18
CA LEU A 79 -4.17 -11.30 39.11
C LEU A 79 -4.78 -10.81 40.43
N ARG A 80 -4.23 -11.18 41.60
CA ARG A 80 -4.63 -10.58 42.88
C ARG A 80 -4.14 -9.15 43.01
N ASP A 81 -2.87 -8.93 42.66
CA ASP A 81 -2.22 -7.63 42.79
C ASP A 81 -2.82 -6.59 41.81
N HIS A 82 -3.39 -7.04 40.69
CA HIS A 82 -4.13 -6.21 39.71
C HIS A 82 -5.66 -6.35 39.79
N ALA A 83 -6.22 -7.03 40.80
CA ALA A 83 -7.66 -7.34 40.86
C ALA A 83 -8.57 -6.09 40.80
N GLN A 84 -8.12 -4.95 41.32
CA GLN A 84 -8.85 -3.69 41.23
C GLN A 84 -8.91 -3.10 39.81
N LEU A 85 -7.82 -3.23 39.03
CA LEU A 85 -7.75 -2.76 37.64
C LEU A 85 -8.60 -3.64 36.73
N LEU A 86 -8.46 -4.96 36.88
CA LEU A 86 -9.19 -5.97 36.11
C LEU A 86 -10.64 -6.18 36.59
N LYS A 87 -11.04 -5.52 37.69
CA LYS A 87 -12.35 -5.63 38.37
C LYS A 87 -12.74 -7.08 38.73
N LEU A 88 -11.74 -7.90 39.06
CA LEU A 88 -11.87 -9.27 39.52
C LEU A 88 -12.24 -9.33 41.01
N THR A 89 -12.69 -10.49 41.50
CA THR A 89 -12.88 -10.67 42.95
C THR A 89 -11.51 -10.73 43.65
N PRO A 90 -11.31 -10.10 44.83
CA PRO A 90 -10.01 -10.10 45.52
C PRO A 90 -9.46 -11.49 45.91
N THR A 91 -10.33 -12.50 45.97
CA THR A 91 -9.98 -13.90 46.23
C THR A 91 -9.68 -14.69 44.95
N LEU A 92 -10.11 -14.20 43.78
CA LEU A 92 -10.15 -14.91 42.49
C LEU A 92 -10.99 -16.21 42.50
N ASP A 93 -11.93 -16.36 43.45
CA ASP A 93 -12.82 -17.54 43.53
C ASP A 93 -13.68 -17.73 42.27
N ASN A 94 -13.87 -16.65 41.50
CA ASN A 94 -14.60 -16.65 40.24
C ASN A 94 -13.72 -16.97 39.00
N LEU A 95 -12.45 -17.35 39.17
CA LEU A 95 -11.54 -17.78 38.11
C LEU A 95 -11.09 -19.24 38.32
N ARG A 96 -11.69 -20.15 37.54
CA ARG A 96 -11.31 -21.57 37.49
C ARG A 96 -10.09 -21.73 36.58
N PHE A 97 -9.00 -22.31 37.07
CA PHE A 97 -7.85 -22.67 36.23
C PHE A 97 -8.27 -23.76 35.22
N ILE A 98 -7.76 -23.66 33.99
CA ILE A 98 -8.01 -24.62 32.91
C ILE A 98 -6.76 -25.48 32.69
N ARG A 99 -5.69 -24.86 32.19
CA ARG A 99 -4.43 -25.50 31.77
C ARG A 99 -3.31 -24.45 31.77
N THR A 100 -2.07 -24.93 31.86
CA THR A 100 -0.89 -24.17 31.45
C THR A 100 -0.37 -24.76 30.14
N VAL A 101 -0.17 -23.94 29.13
CA VAL A 101 0.65 -24.25 27.95
C VAL A 101 2.08 -23.84 28.27
N GLU A 102 3.06 -24.61 27.82
CA GLU A 102 4.48 -24.33 28.00
C GLU A 102 5.18 -24.40 26.64
N THR A 103 5.88 -23.33 26.29
CA THR A 103 6.58 -23.10 25.02
C THR A 103 8.07 -22.89 25.29
N PRO A 104 8.93 -22.72 24.28
CA PRO A 104 10.30 -22.26 24.53
C PRO A 104 10.34 -20.92 25.30
N GLY A 105 9.50 -19.94 24.95
CA GLY A 105 9.50 -18.59 25.52
C GLY A 105 8.93 -18.46 26.94
N GLY A 106 7.96 -19.29 27.33
CA GLY A 106 7.32 -19.12 28.64
C GLY A 106 6.28 -20.16 29.06
N TYR A 107 5.40 -19.69 29.94
CA TYR A 107 4.22 -20.39 30.45
C TYR A 107 2.99 -19.52 30.25
N HIS A 108 1.93 -20.09 29.70
CA HIS A 108 0.70 -19.39 29.32
C HIS A 108 -0.43 -20.02 30.13
N VAL A 109 -1.07 -19.23 31.00
CA VAL A 109 -1.90 -19.75 32.09
C VAL A 109 -3.36 -19.37 31.90
N HIS A 110 -4.17 -20.36 31.51
CA HIS A 110 -5.55 -20.16 31.05
C HIS A 110 -6.54 -20.33 32.22
N PHE A 111 -7.45 -19.37 32.35
CA PHE A 111 -8.52 -19.34 33.35
C PHE A 111 -9.89 -19.13 32.69
N GLN A 112 -10.91 -19.79 33.22
CA GLN A 112 -12.32 -19.62 32.89
C GLN A 112 -13.00 -18.74 33.94
N GLN A 113 -13.66 -17.65 33.52
CA GLN A 113 -14.56 -16.92 34.41
C GLN A 113 -15.79 -17.75 34.74
N MET A 114 -16.14 -17.80 36.03
CA MET A 114 -17.37 -18.36 36.56
C MET A 114 -18.30 -17.24 37.03
N VAL A 115 -19.61 -17.38 36.80
CA VAL A 115 -20.68 -16.49 37.27
C VAL A 115 -21.76 -17.35 37.94
N ASP A 116 -22.00 -17.11 39.23
CA ASP A 116 -23.01 -17.77 40.07
C ASP A 116 -23.01 -19.32 40.04
N GLY A 117 -21.85 -19.91 39.72
CA GLY A 117 -21.59 -21.36 39.65
C GLY A 117 -21.35 -21.93 38.24
N TYR A 118 -21.67 -21.16 37.19
CA TYR A 118 -21.59 -21.59 35.79
C TYR A 118 -20.47 -20.85 35.03
N PRO A 119 -19.82 -21.46 34.01
CA PRO A 119 -18.83 -20.77 33.20
C PRO A 119 -19.48 -19.67 32.34
N LEU A 120 -18.79 -18.55 32.16
CA LEU A 120 -19.17 -17.51 31.20
C LEU A 120 -18.72 -17.93 29.79
N TYR A 121 -19.65 -17.96 28.83
CA TYR A 121 -19.39 -18.27 27.42
C TYR A 121 -18.33 -17.33 26.84
N ARG A 122 -17.32 -17.88 26.13
CA ARG A 122 -16.07 -17.23 25.67
C ARG A 122 -15.26 -16.50 26.77
N GLY A 123 -15.70 -16.48 28.03
CA GLY A 123 -15.14 -15.66 29.13
C GLY A 123 -13.83 -16.16 29.72
N THR A 124 -12.78 -16.25 28.90
CA THR A 124 -11.45 -16.75 29.26
C THR A 124 -10.50 -15.62 29.67
N LEU A 125 -9.37 -15.98 30.29
CA LEU A 125 -8.26 -15.10 30.63
C LEU A 125 -6.95 -15.88 30.53
N VAL A 126 -5.94 -15.31 29.88
CA VAL A 126 -4.61 -15.91 29.69
C VAL A 126 -3.55 -14.97 30.24
N VAL A 127 -2.70 -15.47 31.14
CA VAL A 127 -1.52 -14.73 31.67
C VAL A 127 -0.26 -15.40 31.15
N THR A 128 0.61 -14.65 30.45
CA THR A 128 1.92 -15.15 30.05
C THR A 128 2.97 -14.81 31.10
N ILE A 129 3.87 -15.76 31.36
CA ILE A 129 5.00 -15.63 32.28
C ILE A 129 6.26 -16.12 31.54
N ASN A 130 7.26 -15.26 31.35
CA ASN A 130 8.51 -15.67 30.71
C ASN A 130 9.39 -16.56 31.61
N ARG A 131 10.44 -17.17 31.04
CA ARG A 131 11.38 -18.04 31.76
C ARG A 131 12.15 -17.36 32.90
N GLN A 132 12.10 -16.03 33.01
CA GLN A 132 12.69 -15.21 34.07
C GLN A 132 11.70 -14.88 35.21
N HIS A 133 10.50 -15.49 35.21
CA HIS A 133 9.41 -15.25 36.18
C HIS A 133 8.89 -13.80 36.17
N ARG A 134 8.73 -13.22 34.98
CA ARG A 134 8.03 -11.95 34.77
C ARG A 134 6.73 -12.18 34.01
N VAL A 135 5.64 -11.60 34.49
CA VAL A 135 4.42 -11.47 33.67
C VAL A 135 4.66 -10.34 32.67
N ASN A 136 4.52 -10.67 31.39
CA ASN A 136 4.83 -9.86 30.22
C ASN A 136 3.59 -9.58 29.34
N PHE A 137 2.60 -10.48 29.33
CA PHE A 137 1.38 -10.38 28.54
C PHE A 137 0.14 -10.82 29.33
N LEU A 138 -1.02 -10.21 29.02
CA LEU A 138 -2.33 -10.61 29.51
C LEU A 138 -3.38 -10.43 28.41
N MET A 139 -4.14 -11.48 28.12
CA MET A 139 -5.38 -11.40 27.35
C MET A 139 -6.57 -11.72 28.26
N ASN A 140 -7.56 -10.83 28.31
CA ASN A 140 -8.63 -10.79 29.30
C ASN A 140 -10.01 -10.69 28.63
N GLY A 141 -10.62 -11.85 28.37
CA GLY A 141 -12.01 -11.97 27.92
C GLY A 141 -13.06 -11.87 29.02
N THR A 142 -12.68 -11.64 30.28
CA THR A 142 -13.64 -11.60 31.40
C THR A 142 -14.57 -10.40 31.28
N LYS A 143 -15.85 -10.59 31.68
CA LYS A 143 -16.87 -9.54 31.70
C LYS A 143 -17.27 -9.25 33.16
N PRO A 144 -16.68 -8.23 33.82
CA PRO A 144 -16.95 -7.94 35.23
C PRO A 144 -18.38 -7.49 35.55
N ALA A 145 -19.19 -7.16 34.54
CA ALA A 145 -20.61 -6.80 34.69
C ALA A 145 -21.58 -8.00 34.72
N ALA A 146 -21.17 -9.18 34.23
CA ALA A 146 -22.07 -10.34 34.09
C ALA A 146 -22.56 -10.86 35.46
N ARG A 147 -23.88 -10.82 35.72
CA ARG A 147 -24.53 -11.27 36.97
C ARG A 147 -25.90 -11.86 36.66
N LEU A 148 -26.29 -12.98 37.28
CA LEU A 148 -27.62 -13.55 37.06
C LEU A 148 -28.64 -13.02 38.07
N GLU A 149 -29.81 -12.58 37.59
CA GLU A 149 -30.97 -12.31 38.45
C GLU A 149 -31.55 -13.61 39.06
N ASN A 150 -31.39 -14.72 38.35
CA ASN A 150 -31.76 -16.06 38.80
C ASN A 150 -30.79 -17.09 38.18
N ASN A 151 -30.21 -17.95 39.02
CA ASN A 151 -29.34 -19.06 38.59
C ASN A 151 -30.03 -20.43 38.62
N GLN A 152 -31.36 -20.47 38.84
CA GLN A 152 -32.16 -21.70 38.86
C GLN A 152 -32.85 -21.92 37.49
N PRO A 153 -32.35 -22.81 36.62
CA PRO A 153 -32.92 -23.05 35.31
C PRO A 153 -34.33 -23.65 35.42
N ARG A 154 -35.22 -23.24 34.52
CA ARG A 154 -36.62 -23.72 34.42
C ARG A 154 -36.80 -24.74 33.30
N VAL A 155 -36.04 -24.58 32.23
CA VAL A 155 -35.82 -25.59 31.20
C VAL A 155 -34.69 -26.48 31.69
N SER A 156 -34.84 -27.80 31.62
CA SER A 156 -33.74 -28.73 31.92
C SER A 156 -32.87 -28.95 30.67
N LEU A 157 -31.61 -29.35 30.87
CA LEU A 157 -30.69 -29.69 29.77
C LEU A 157 -31.32 -30.63 28.75
N ASN A 158 -32.00 -31.70 29.20
CA ASN A 158 -32.70 -32.64 28.31
C ASN A 158 -33.86 -32.00 27.51
N GLN A 159 -34.51 -30.97 28.03
CA GLN A 159 -35.56 -30.23 27.29
C GLN A 159 -34.93 -29.29 26.26
N ALA A 160 -33.87 -28.57 26.62
CA ALA A 160 -33.13 -27.72 25.70
C ALA A 160 -32.48 -28.53 24.56
N LEU A 161 -31.89 -29.69 24.89
CA LEU A 161 -31.36 -30.68 23.95
C LEU A 161 -32.44 -31.15 22.95
N GLN A 162 -33.63 -31.50 23.45
CA GLN A 162 -34.77 -31.87 22.59
C GLN A 162 -35.30 -30.70 21.74
N GLN A 163 -35.28 -29.47 22.27
CA GLN A 163 -35.66 -28.26 21.53
C GLN A 163 -34.67 -27.95 20.41
N ALA A 164 -33.37 -28.07 20.67
CA ALA A 164 -32.31 -27.84 19.68
C ALA A 164 -32.35 -28.88 18.55
N LYS A 165 -32.44 -30.18 18.87
CA LYS A 165 -32.65 -31.24 17.87
C LYS A 165 -33.92 -31.01 17.03
N ALA A 166 -35.03 -30.67 17.67
CA ALA A 166 -36.30 -30.40 16.98
C ALA A 166 -36.28 -29.08 16.16
N TYR A 167 -35.39 -28.15 16.47
CA TYR A 167 -35.17 -26.93 15.66
C TYR A 167 -34.42 -27.27 14.36
N LEU A 168 -33.37 -28.08 14.46
CA LEU A 168 -32.53 -28.52 13.35
C LEU A 168 -33.11 -29.72 12.55
N ASN A 169 -34.26 -30.26 12.98
CA ASN A 169 -34.89 -31.48 12.45
C ASN A 169 -34.03 -32.75 12.56
N LEU A 170 -33.22 -32.84 13.62
CA LEU A 170 -32.36 -33.99 13.91
C LEU A 170 -33.14 -35.08 14.65
N TYR A 171 -33.50 -36.13 13.91
CA TYR A 171 -34.29 -37.27 14.40
C TYR A 171 -33.57 -38.64 14.26
N GLY A 172 -32.34 -38.66 13.75
CA GLY A 172 -31.51 -39.86 13.59
C GLY A 172 -30.60 -40.15 14.79
N SER A 173 -29.55 -40.95 14.56
CA SER A 173 -28.41 -41.09 15.47
C SER A 173 -27.56 -39.82 15.51
N MET A 174 -26.83 -39.66 16.61
CA MET A 174 -25.88 -38.57 16.85
C MET A 174 -24.52 -39.16 17.21
N GLN A 175 -23.43 -38.56 16.75
CA GLN A 175 -22.06 -38.91 17.18
C GLN A 175 -21.74 -38.23 18.52
N LEU A 176 -22.10 -36.95 18.69
CA LEU A 176 -21.96 -36.20 19.94
C LEU A 176 -23.29 -35.54 20.35
N GLU A 177 -23.57 -35.60 21.64
CA GLU A 177 -24.66 -34.90 22.32
C GLU A 177 -24.16 -34.29 23.64
N GLU A 178 -23.49 -33.14 23.58
CA GLU A 178 -23.15 -32.40 24.80
C GLU A 178 -24.17 -31.31 25.10
N ALA A 179 -24.39 -31.07 26.39
CA ALA A 179 -25.30 -30.07 26.90
C ALA A 179 -24.84 -29.59 28.28
N HIS A 180 -24.38 -28.35 28.37
CA HIS A 180 -23.90 -27.74 29.60
C HIS A 180 -24.48 -26.34 29.80
N THR A 181 -24.73 -25.99 31.06
CA THR A 181 -25.28 -24.68 31.41
C THR A 181 -24.15 -23.66 31.52
N VAL A 182 -24.27 -22.59 30.75
CA VAL A 182 -23.34 -21.45 30.67
C VAL A 182 -24.05 -20.16 31.06
N VAL A 183 -23.26 -19.11 31.29
CA VAL A 183 -23.76 -17.73 31.30
C VAL A 183 -23.40 -17.06 29.98
N TYR A 184 -24.39 -16.47 29.30
CA TYR A 184 -24.18 -15.64 28.12
C TYR A 184 -24.30 -14.16 28.50
N TYR A 185 -23.49 -13.29 27.89
CA TYR A 185 -23.47 -11.85 28.16
C TYR A 185 -23.27 -11.06 26.86
N ASN A 186 -24.25 -10.23 26.48
CA ASN A 186 -24.26 -9.39 25.26
C ASN A 186 -25.23 -8.21 25.49
N ARG A 187 -24.96 -6.99 24.99
CA ARG A 187 -25.79 -5.77 25.23
C ARG A 187 -26.16 -5.51 26.69
N HIS A 188 -25.21 -5.74 27.59
CA HIS A 188 -25.38 -5.76 29.06
C HIS A 188 -26.43 -6.75 29.61
N GLN A 189 -27.08 -7.56 28.77
CA GLN A 189 -27.99 -8.61 29.21
C GLN A 189 -27.18 -9.83 29.64
N THR A 190 -27.34 -10.27 30.88
CA THR A 190 -26.80 -11.56 31.34
C THR A 190 -27.91 -12.60 31.30
N ARG A 191 -27.71 -13.71 30.59
CA ARG A 191 -28.65 -14.83 30.49
C ARG A 191 -28.03 -16.11 31.02
N LEU A 192 -28.81 -16.92 31.75
CA LEU A 192 -28.46 -18.32 31.98
C LEU A 192 -28.90 -19.09 30.73
N ALA A 193 -27.98 -19.78 30.08
CA ALA A 193 -28.24 -20.52 28.85
C ALA A 193 -27.75 -21.96 28.97
N HIS A 194 -28.28 -22.84 28.14
CA HIS A 194 -27.68 -24.15 27.86
C HIS A 194 -26.97 -24.04 26.51
N GLN A 195 -25.65 -24.22 26.52
CA GLN A 195 -24.88 -24.51 25.32
C GLN A 195 -25.09 -25.98 25.01
N ILE A 196 -25.64 -26.27 23.84
CA ILE A 196 -25.87 -27.62 23.33
C ILE A 196 -24.95 -27.79 22.14
N THR A 197 -24.19 -28.88 22.10
CA THR A 197 -23.31 -29.25 20.98
C THR A 197 -23.87 -30.53 20.35
N LEU A 198 -24.28 -30.45 19.09
CA LEU A 198 -25.02 -31.53 18.39
C LEU A 198 -24.32 -31.94 17.09
N VAL A 199 -23.91 -33.21 16.99
CA VAL A 199 -23.32 -33.78 15.77
C VAL A 199 -24.21 -34.90 15.22
N PRO A 200 -24.91 -34.71 14.08
CA PRO A 200 -25.70 -35.74 13.42
C PRO A 200 -24.82 -36.86 12.84
N ALA A 201 -25.35 -38.08 12.75
CA ALA A 201 -24.64 -39.23 12.19
C ALA A 201 -25.05 -39.60 10.74
N GLU A 202 -25.78 -38.74 10.02
CA GLU A 202 -26.22 -38.98 8.62
C GLU A 202 -26.38 -37.68 7.80
N ALA A 203 -25.59 -37.52 6.73
CA ALA A 203 -25.86 -36.83 5.45
C ALA A 203 -26.39 -35.36 5.44
N ASN A 204 -26.58 -34.73 6.59
CA ASN A 204 -26.75 -33.28 6.75
C ASN A 204 -25.77 -32.88 7.85
N PHE A 205 -24.51 -32.70 7.46
CA PHE A 205 -23.39 -32.57 8.40
C PHE A 205 -23.38 -31.22 9.12
N GLY A 206 -22.57 -31.17 10.18
CA GLY A 206 -22.45 -30.01 11.06
C GLY A 206 -22.43 -30.34 12.56
N GLN A 207 -21.63 -29.63 13.34
CA GLN A 207 -21.58 -29.66 14.81
C GLN A 207 -22.22 -28.39 15.32
N TRP A 208 -23.53 -28.45 15.44
CA TRP A 208 -24.32 -27.30 15.78
C TRP A 208 -24.08 -26.93 17.24
N GLU A 209 -23.57 -25.73 17.48
CA GLU A 209 -23.56 -25.06 18.78
C GLU A 209 -24.83 -24.21 18.89
N ILE A 210 -25.71 -24.58 19.82
CA ILE A 210 -26.98 -23.91 20.06
C ILE A 210 -26.98 -23.31 21.46
N LEU A 211 -27.23 -22.01 21.59
CA LEU A 211 -27.52 -21.39 22.87
C LEU A 211 -29.03 -21.29 23.09
N VAL A 212 -29.52 -21.97 24.13
CA VAL A 212 -30.94 -22.01 24.53
C VAL A 212 -31.09 -21.33 25.89
N ASP A 213 -31.95 -20.31 26.01
CA ASP A 213 -32.21 -19.65 27.29
C ASP A 213 -32.83 -20.64 28.30
N ALA A 214 -32.17 -20.78 29.45
CA ALA A 214 -32.50 -21.78 30.46
C ALA A 214 -33.77 -21.46 31.27
N HIS A 215 -34.39 -20.30 31.07
CA HIS A 215 -35.63 -19.88 31.72
C HIS A 215 -36.85 -19.90 30.80
N THR A 216 -36.67 -19.59 29.51
CA THR A 216 -37.74 -19.46 28.52
C THR A 216 -37.79 -20.60 27.51
N GLY A 217 -36.64 -21.23 27.20
CA GLY A 217 -36.50 -22.17 26.08
C GLY A 217 -36.40 -21.48 24.71
N GLU A 218 -36.10 -20.18 24.69
CA GLU A 218 -35.74 -19.43 23.48
C GLU A 218 -34.38 -19.92 22.97
N ILE A 219 -34.33 -20.44 21.73
CA ILE A 219 -33.07 -20.59 21.01
C ILE A 219 -32.69 -19.21 20.48
N PHE A 220 -31.49 -18.72 20.78
CA PHE A 220 -31.05 -17.36 20.42
C PHE A 220 -29.68 -17.30 19.71
N ARG A 221 -28.92 -18.40 19.69
CA ARG A 221 -27.75 -18.59 18.82
C ARG A 221 -27.79 -20.01 18.24
N VAL A 222 -27.39 -20.14 16.99
CA VAL A 222 -27.14 -21.40 16.27
C VAL A 222 -25.93 -21.14 15.37
N GLU A 223 -24.92 -22.00 15.44
CA GLU A 223 -23.61 -21.88 14.77
C GLU A 223 -23.11 -23.31 14.45
N ASP A 224 -22.23 -23.51 13.46
CA ASP A 224 -21.90 -24.86 12.93
C ASP A 224 -20.38 -25.12 12.81
N LYS A 225 -19.92 -26.36 13.12
CA LYS A 225 -18.50 -26.70 13.45
C LYS A 225 -18.01 -28.20 13.29
N ALA A 226 -18.74 -29.13 12.63
CA ALA A 226 -18.62 -30.65 12.45
C ALA A 226 -17.88 -31.59 13.49
N CYS A 227 -17.98 -32.95 13.48
CA CYS A 227 -17.25 -33.99 14.31
C CYS A 227 -17.49 -35.43 13.72
N TYR A 228 -17.17 -36.67 14.24
CA TYR A 228 -16.38 -37.41 15.31
C TYR A 228 -16.48 -38.95 14.96
N ASP A 229 -15.83 -40.02 15.48
CA ASP A 229 -14.83 -40.44 16.51
C ASP A 229 -14.52 -41.96 16.28
N HIS A 230 -13.28 -42.48 16.48
CA HIS A 230 -13.00 -43.79 17.16
C HIS A 230 -11.49 -44.18 17.30
N PRO A 231 -10.89 -44.25 18.53
CA PRO A 231 -9.45 -44.45 18.72
C PRO A 231 -8.94 -45.92 18.87
N LYS A 232 -7.63 -46.13 18.60
CA LYS A 232 -6.89 -47.42 18.76
C LYS A 232 -5.55 -47.27 19.51
N GLN A 233 -4.92 -48.39 19.89
CA GLN A 233 -3.57 -48.47 20.48
C GLN A 233 -2.61 -49.27 19.59
N MET A 234 -1.35 -48.83 19.51
CA MET A 234 -0.51 -49.05 18.33
C MET A 234 0.97 -49.34 18.64
N THR A 235 1.69 -49.89 17.65
CA THR A 235 3.12 -50.23 17.72
C THR A 235 3.83 -49.69 16.47
N PRO A 236 4.69 -48.65 16.58
CA PRO A 236 5.23 -47.92 15.43
C PRO A 236 6.38 -48.64 14.71
N THR A 237 6.48 -48.40 13.41
CA THR A 237 7.55 -48.80 12.50
C THR A 237 7.59 -47.85 11.30
N SER A 238 8.71 -47.69 10.59
CA SER A 238 8.78 -46.80 9.41
C SER A 238 8.38 -47.51 8.11
N GLY A 239 7.95 -46.73 7.12
CA GLY A 239 7.65 -47.16 5.75
C GLY A 239 8.06 -46.11 4.70
N SER A 240 7.58 -46.25 3.48
CA SER A 240 7.71 -45.25 2.39
C SER A 240 6.36 -44.98 1.74
N GLY A 241 6.18 -43.82 1.13
CA GLY A 241 4.93 -43.39 0.51
C GLY A 241 5.15 -42.59 -0.76
N TRP A 242 4.17 -42.60 -1.66
CA TRP A 242 4.12 -41.73 -2.83
C TRP A 242 3.22 -40.53 -2.55
N VAL A 243 3.75 -39.31 -2.72
CA VAL A 243 3.10 -38.03 -2.35
C VAL A 243 3.37 -36.94 -3.38
N PHE A 244 2.59 -35.85 -3.32
CA PHE A 244 3.00 -34.57 -3.90
C PHE A 244 3.77 -33.77 -2.84
N ASP A 245 5.06 -33.49 -3.07
CA ASP A 245 5.85 -32.58 -2.24
C ASP A 245 6.71 -31.62 -3.08
N PRO A 246 6.40 -30.30 -3.13
CA PRO A 246 5.11 -29.69 -2.78
C PRO A 246 4.00 -30.10 -3.78
N ASP A 247 2.93 -29.30 -3.88
CA ASP A 247 1.87 -29.47 -4.88
C ASP A 247 2.42 -29.71 -6.31
N PRO A 248 1.67 -30.43 -7.17
CA PRO A 248 2.17 -30.84 -8.48
C PRO A 248 2.48 -29.67 -9.42
N LEU A 249 1.90 -28.49 -9.23
CA LEU A 249 2.10 -27.34 -10.11
C LEU A 249 3.35 -26.56 -9.74
N THR A 250 3.56 -26.28 -8.46
CA THR A 250 4.82 -25.73 -7.92
C THR A 250 5.98 -26.63 -8.30
N ARG A 251 5.84 -27.94 -8.10
CA ARG A 251 6.90 -28.90 -8.39
C ARG A 251 7.25 -28.99 -9.87
N ALA A 252 6.25 -28.89 -10.75
CA ALA A 252 6.44 -28.81 -12.20
C ALA A 252 6.89 -27.42 -12.69
N ARG A 253 6.76 -26.38 -11.85
CA ARG A 253 6.71 -24.96 -12.22
C ARG A 253 5.76 -24.70 -13.40
N ALA A 254 4.55 -25.20 -13.25
CA ALA A 254 3.47 -25.11 -14.22
C ALA A 254 2.31 -24.22 -13.72
N LEU A 255 1.31 -24.04 -14.60
CA LEU A 255 0.03 -23.41 -14.28
C LEU A 255 -1.09 -24.43 -14.50
N TYR A 256 -2.18 -24.30 -13.74
CA TYR A 256 -3.40 -25.06 -13.99
C TYR A 256 -3.99 -24.63 -15.34
N GLN A 257 -4.32 -25.57 -16.23
CA GLN A 257 -4.90 -25.24 -17.52
C GLN A 257 -5.79 -26.36 -18.09
N ILE A 258 -7.10 -26.08 -18.15
CA ILE A 258 -8.15 -26.97 -18.68
C ILE A 258 -7.74 -27.65 -19.99
N GLY A 259 -7.87 -28.98 -20.03
CA GLY A 259 -7.65 -29.77 -21.24
C GLY A 259 -6.18 -29.89 -21.67
N THR A 260 -5.24 -29.58 -20.79
CA THR A 260 -3.80 -29.76 -21.02
C THR A 260 -3.24 -30.94 -20.22
N GLN A 261 -1.95 -30.89 -19.89
CA GLN A 261 -1.22 -31.90 -19.12
C GLN A 261 -1.30 -31.67 -17.59
N PHE A 262 -1.68 -30.47 -17.15
CA PHE A 262 -1.85 -30.06 -15.75
C PHE A 262 -3.26 -29.50 -15.54
N ALA A 263 -4.19 -30.39 -15.21
CA ALA A 263 -5.57 -30.14 -14.78
C ALA A 263 -6.04 -31.42 -14.07
N ASP A 264 -7.03 -31.32 -13.16
CA ASP A 264 -7.45 -32.46 -12.33
C ASP A 264 -7.89 -33.67 -13.19
N ASN A 265 -8.75 -33.50 -14.20
CA ASN A 265 -9.19 -34.59 -15.08
C ASN A 265 -9.99 -35.71 -14.34
N ASN A 266 -10.66 -35.38 -13.23
CA ASN A 266 -11.46 -36.23 -12.33
C ASN A 266 -10.61 -37.41 -11.82
N ASP A 267 -9.68 -37.12 -10.89
CA ASP A 267 -8.92 -38.11 -10.10
C ASP A 267 -8.21 -39.19 -10.94
N SER A 268 -7.94 -38.86 -12.22
CA SER A 268 -7.47 -39.78 -13.24
C SER A 268 -6.04 -39.45 -13.67
N ASP A 269 -5.13 -40.39 -13.44
CA ASP A 269 -3.70 -40.32 -13.77
C ASP A 269 -3.39 -39.65 -15.13
N SER A 270 -2.47 -38.68 -15.09
CA SER A 270 -1.84 -38.08 -16.26
C SER A 270 -0.33 -38.36 -16.22
N ASP A 271 0.29 -38.61 -17.39
CA ASP A 271 1.75 -38.80 -17.51
C ASP A 271 2.57 -37.63 -16.91
N SER A 272 1.96 -36.44 -16.75
CA SER A 272 2.61 -35.24 -16.22
C SER A 272 2.35 -35.01 -14.73
N LEU A 273 1.18 -35.38 -14.21
CA LEU A 273 0.91 -35.38 -12.76
C LEU A 273 1.69 -36.52 -12.06
N VAL A 274 1.65 -37.74 -12.63
CA VAL A 274 2.42 -38.90 -12.11
C VAL A 274 3.92 -38.65 -12.14
N ALA A 275 4.42 -37.77 -13.01
CA ALA A 275 5.83 -37.37 -13.04
C ALA A 275 6.24 -36.41 -11.90
N GLN A 276 5.28 -35.84 -11.14
CA GLN A 276 5.58 -34.99 -9.98
C GLN A 276 5.61 -35.77 -8.66
N ILE A 277 4.97 -36.96 -8.62
CA ILE A 277 4.96 -37.83 -7.44
C ILE A 277 6.38 -38.18 -6.98
N VAL A 278 6.64 -38.08 -5.68
CA VAL A 278 7.91 -38.45 -5.03
C VAL A 278 7.75 -39.60 -4.04
N GLU A 279 8.84 -40.38 -3.88
CA GLU A 279 8.94 -41.40 -2.84
C GLU A 279 9.58 -40.80 -1.58
N GLU A 280 8.78 -40.65 -0.54
CA GLU A 280 9.13 -40.06 0.75
C GLU A 280 9.03 -41.08 1.90
N VAL A 281 9.61 -40.76 3.06
CA VAL A 281 9.64 -41.66 4.22
C VAL A 281 8.42 -41.42 5.12
N LEU A 282 7.60 -42.46 5.32
CA LEU A 282 6.50 -42.42 6.28
C LEU A 282 7.02 -42.88 7.65
N LEU A 283 7.15 -41.95 8.58
CA LEU A 283 7.69 -42.22 9.91
C LEU A 283 6.61 -42.83 10.83
N ASP A 284 7.06 -43.77 11.67
CA ASP A 284 6.32 -44.35 12.82
C ASP A 284 4.91 -44.94 12.56
N ILE A 285 4.55 -45.24 11.32
CA ILE A 285 3.30 -45.93 10.94
C ILE A 285 3.07 -47.22 11.75
N ASN A 286 1.82 -47.49 12.12
CA ASN A 286 1.44 -48.62 12.96
C ASN A 286 1.41 -49.95 12.21
N PHE A 287 1.93 -51.03 12.84
CA PHE A 287 1.74 -52.41 12.39
C PHE A 287 1.01 -53.25 13.45
N ASP A 288 -0.18 -53.75 13.12
CA ASP A 288 -1.05 -54.48 14.08
C ASP A 288 -0.66 -55.95 14.32
N GLY A 289 0.37 -56.44 13.62
CA GLY A 289 0.76 -57.85 13.57
C GLY A 289 0.30 -58.58 12.30
N SER A 290 -0.49 -57.92 11.44
CA SER A 290 -1.00 -58.45 10.17
C SER A 290 -1.07 -57.41 9.04
N LEU A 291 -1.40 -56.16 9.35
CA LEU A 291 -1.49 -55.03 8.41
C LEU A 291 -0.77 -53.79 8.98
N TYR A 292 -0.26 -52.97 8.06
CA TYR A 292 0.18 -51.61 8.31
C TYR A 292 -1.01 -50.65 8.13
N HIS A 293 -1.02 -49.58 8.92
CA HIS A 293 -2.03 -48.51 8.93
C HIS A 293 -1.32 -47.16 8.99
N LEU A 294 -1.90 -46.12 8.37
CA LEU A 294 -1.36 -44.75 8.38
C LEU A 294 -1.74 -44.03 9.68
N ASP A 295 -1.25 -44.57 10.78
CA ASP A 295 -1.48 -44.09 12.14
C ASP A 295 -0.14 -44.01 12.90
N GLY A 296 0.10 -42.92 13.62
CA GLY A 296 1.40 -42.59 14.19
C GLY A 296 1.37 -41.62 15.37
N PRO A 297 2.55 -41.14 15.81
CA PRO A 297 2.67 -40.25 16.97
C PRO A 297 2.19 -38.82 16.68
N TYR A 298 2.21 -38.38 15.42
CA TYR A 298 1.92 -37.00 15.02
C TYR A 298 0.78 -36.85 14.00
N ALA A 299 0.47 -37.87 13.20
CA ALA A 299 -0.71 -37.94 12.32
C ALA A 299 -1.44 -39.30 12.46
N ASN A 300 -2.75 -39.33 12.23
CA ASN A 300 -3.59 -40.54 12.19
C ASN A 300 -4.69 -40.39 11.13
N ILE A 301 -4.68 -41.24 10.11
CA ILE A 301 -5.77 -41.31 9.12
C ILE A 301 -6.93 -42.09 9.71
N GLU A 302 -7.98 -41.37 10.11
CA GLU A 302 -9.27 -41.96 10.48
C GLU A 302 -10.29 -41.76 9.33
N ASP A 303 -11.45 -42.38 9.49
CA ASP A 303 -12.61 -42.27 8.59
C ASP A 303 -13.80 -42.03 9.53
N PHE A 304 -14.40 -40.83 9.47
CA PHE A 304 -15.38 -40.36 10.44
C PHE A 304 -16.49 -39.46 9.87
N GLU A 305 -16.30 -38.87 8.69
CA GLU A 305 -17.37 -38.17 7.97
C GLU A 305 -18.03 -39.09 6.92
N SER A 306 -18.44 -38.54 5.77
CA SER A 306 -18.87 -39.34 4.62
C SER A 306 -18.36 -38.69 3.34
N PRO A 307 -18.00 -39.46 2.30
CA PRO A 307 -18.22 -40.91 2.14
C PRO A 307 -17.26 -41.83 2.92
N SER A 308 -17.80 -42.55 3.91
CA SER A 308 -17.03 -43.55 4.67
C SER A 308 -16.68 -44.77 3.80
N PHE A 309 -15.38 -44.95 3.54
CA PHE A 309 -14.80 -46.07 2.81
C PHE A 309 -14.12 -47.10 3.74
N GLY A 310 -13.71 -46.65 4.93
CA GLY A 310 -13.01 -47.37 5.98
C GLY A 310 -11.49 -47.26 5.87
N GLN A 311 -10.81 -47.03 7.00
CA GLN A 311 -9.34 -46.86 7.10
C GLN A 311 -8.54 -47.78 6.16
N PHE A 312 -7.85 -47.16 5.20
CA PHE A 312 -7.04 -47.86 4.22
C PHE A 312 -5.83 -48.52 4.87
N SER A 313 -5.64 -49.82 4.64
CA SER A 313 -4.63 -50.64 5.32
C SER A 313 -4.14 -51.80 4.45
N GLN A 314 -2.84 -52.11 4.53
CA GLN A 314 -2.20 -53.07 3.62
C GLN A 314 -1.09 -53.91 4.28
N PRO A 315 -0.72 -55.08 3.73
CA PRO A 315 0.31 -55.96 4.33
C PRO A 315 1.76 -55.56 4.01
N ASP A 316 1.99 -54.44 3.32
CA ASP A 316 3.32 -53.90 3.01
C ASP A 316 3.49 -52.51 3.65
N SER A 317 4.74 -52.11 3.93
CA SER A 317 5.10 -50.81 4.49
C SER A 317 5.32 -49.72 3.43
N ASN A 318 5.18 -50.07 2.14
CA ASN A 318 5.45 -49.20 1.00
C ASN A 318 4.12 -48.81 0.35
N TRP A 319 3.73 -47.54 0.48
CA TRP A 319 2.42 -47.00 0.08
C TRP A 319 2.54 -46.26 -1.25
N HIS A 320 2.86 -47.02 -2.30
CA HIS A 320 3.20 -46.50 -3.63
C HIS A 320 1.96 -46.49 -4.54
N PHE A 321 1.17 -45.42 -4.43
CA PHE A 321 -0.04 -45.18 -5.21
C PHE A 321 0.16 -43.96 -6.12
N THR A 322 -0.36 -44.03 -7.35
CA THR A 322 -0.54 -42.85 -8.22
C THR A 322 -1.84 -42.13 -7.81
N ARG A 323 -2.51 -41.33 -8.65
CA ARG A 323 -3.79 -40.71 -8.27
C ARG A 323 -4.89 -41.78 -8.17
N ASN A 324 -4.94 -42.41 -7.00
CA ASN A 324 -5.94 -43.38 -6.60
C ASN A 324 -6.56 -42.85 -5.30
N PRO A 325 -7.72 -42.19 -5.35
CA PRO A 325 -8.09 -41.20 -4.35
C PRO A 325 -7.98 -41.72 -2.91
N GLN A 326 -8.72 -42.81 -2.63
CA GLN A 326 -8.74 -43.53 -1.35
C GLN A 326 -7.38 -43.98 -0.76
N ALA A 327 -6.33 -44.09 -1.58
CA ALA A 327 -5.02 -44.60 -1.17
C ALA A 327 -3.88 -43.57 -1.30
N PHE A 328 -4.05 -42.53 -2.12
CA PHE A 328 -3.03 -41.52 -2.37
C PHE A 328 -3.17 -40.35 -1.40
N GLU A 329 -4.36 -39.76 -1.31
CA GLU A 329 -4.68 -38.67 -0.38
C GLU A 329 -4.36 -39.04 1.06
N ALA A 330 -4.72 -40.26 1.48
CA ALA A 330 -4.37 -40.77 2.82
C ALA A 330 -2.86 -40.76 3.10
N VAL A 331 -2.03 -41.03 2.08
CA VAL A 331 -0.56 -41.01 2.21
C VAL A 331 -0.02 -39.58 2.15
N ASN A 332 -0.59 -38.74 1.29
CA ASN A 332 -0.27 -37.32 1.13
C ASN A 332 -0.56 -36.52 2.42
N VAL A 333 -1.78 -36.65 2.94
CA VAL A 333 -2.25 -36.10 4.22
C VAL A 333 -1.39 -36.58 5.39
N TYR A 334 -1.16 -37.90 5.52
CA TYR A 334 -0.36 -38.43 6.62
C TYR A 334 1.05 -37.83 6.62
N TYR A 335 1.68 -37.77 5.44
CA TYR A 335 3.01 -37.20 5.27
C TYR A 335 3.07 -35.72 5.66
N HIS A 336 2.22 -34.87 5.11
CA HIS A 336 2.29 -33.42 5.37
C HIS A 336 1.94 -33.07 6.81
N VAL A 337 0.96 -33.76 7.42
CA VAL A 337 0.61 -33.56 8.83
C VAL A 337 1.71 -34.05 9.77
N ASP A 338 2.28 -35.26 9.56
CA ASP A 338 3.40 -35.77 10.38
C ASP A 338 4.66 -34.89 10.23
N LYS A 339 5.01 -34.49 9.00
CA LYS A 339 6.14 -33.59 8.67
C LYS A 339 6.00 -32.23 9.35
N SER A 340 4.83 -31.59 9.25
CA SER A 340 4.52 -30.31 9.89
C SER A 340 4.57 -30.42 11.42
N MET A 341 3.91 -31.42 12.00
CA MET A 341 3.85 -31.60 13.45
C MET A 341 5.22 -31.99 14.07
N ARG A 342 6.08 -32.72 13.34
CA ARG A 342 7.48 -32.96 13.74
C ARG A 342 8.35 -31.72 13.60
N TYR A 343 8.16 -30.91 12.55
CA TYR A 343 8.85 -29.63 12.44
C TYR A 343 8.56 -28.75 13.67
N ILE A 344 7.30 -28.70 14.12
CA ILE A 344 6.90 -28.00 15.35
C ILE A 344 7.51 -28.64 16.61
N ASN A 345 7.33 -29.95 16.82
CA ASN A 345 7.65 -30.63 18.08
C ASN A 345 9.13 -31.02 18.22
N GLU A 346 9.76 -31.52 17.16
CA GLU A 346 11.13 -32.04 17.18
C GLU A 346 12.17 -30.98 16.78
N PHE A 347 11.85 -30.05 15.87
CA PHE A 347 12.80 -29.05 15.37
C PHE A 347 12.64 -27.67 16.02
N LEU A 348 11.43 -27.08 16.05
CA LEU A 348 11.18 -25.81 16.76
C LEU A 348 11.07 -25.99 18.28
N GLY A 349 10.77 -27.21 18.75
CA GLY A 349 10.71 -27.56 20.17
C GLY A 349 9.44 -27.15 20.90
N PHE A 350 8.37 -26.80 20.18
CA PHE A 350 7.06 -26.52 20.76
C PHE A 350 6.32 -27.84 21.03
N SER A 351 6.06 -28.14 22.30
CA SER A 351 5.34 -29.37 22.71
C SER A 351 3.83 -29.24 22.46
N LEU A 352 3.45 -29.21 21.19
CA LEU A 352 2.11 -28.90 20.69
C LEU A 352 1.45 -30.14 20.10
N MET A 353 0.34 -30.55 20.71
CA MET A 353 -0.52 -31.66 20.29
C MET A 353 -1.98 -31.29 20.58
N PRO A 354 -2.96 -31.90 19.90
CA PRO A 354 -4.38 -31.79 20.25
C PRO A 354 -4.63 -31.99 21.75
N TYR A 355 -5.52 -31.17 22.33
CA TYR A 355 -5.87 -31.27 23.75
C TYR A 355 -7.12 -32.13 24.01
N GLN A 356 -7.88 -32.39 22.96
CA GLN A 356 -9.17 -33.08 22.96
C GLN A 356 -9.00 -34.60 23.16
N TYR A 357 -7.92 -35.19 22.64
CA TYR A 357 -7.62 -36.62 22.69
C TYR A 357 -6.10 -36.86 22.92
N THR A 358 -5.65 -38.11 22.84
CA THR A 358 -4.23 -38.49 22.98
C THR A 358 -3.75 -39.31 21.77
N GLY A 359 -2.89 -38.74 20.94
CA GLY A 359 -2.31 -39.36 19.75
C GLY A 359 -1.85 -38.28 18.76
N GLY A 360 -1.37 -38.70 17.58
CA GLY A 360 -1.23 -37.81 16.42
C GLY A 360 -2.56 -37.18 15.98
N VAL A 361 -2.49 -36.12 15.19
CA VAL A 361 -3.67 -35.40 14.69
C VAL A 361 -4.55 -36.36 13.88
N GLN A 362 -5.80 -36.52 14.32
CA GLN A 362 -6.81 -37.41 13.71
C GLN A 362 -7.49 -36.69 12.55
N VAL A 363 -7.39 -37.23 11.34
CA VAL A 363 -7.81 -36.55 10.11
C VAL A 363 -8.48 -37.50 9.12
N ASP A 364 -9.40 -37.00 8.29
CA ASP A 364 -10.17 -37.76 7.30
C ASP A 364 -10.02 -37.16 5.89
N PRO A 365 -9.27 -37.79 4.98
CA PRO A 365 -9.12 -37.31 3.60
C PRO A 365 -10.41 -37.39 2.77
N HIS A 366 -11.36 -38.25 3.16
CA HIS A 366 -12.52 -38.68 2.34
C HIS A 366 -13.85 -38.18 2.91
N GLY A 367 -13.84 -36.94 3.41
CA GLY A 367 -14.97 -36.32 4.09
C GLY A 367 -15.94 -35.55 3.19
N LEU A 368 -16.78 -34.74 3.84
CA LEU A 368 -17.66 -33.70 3.28
C LEU A 368 -18.62 -34.05 2.12
N GLY A 369 -18.66 -35.30 1.65
CA GLY A 369 -19.68 -35.84 0.75
C GLY A 369 -19.36 -35.73 -0.74
N GLY A 370 -18.09 -35.51 -1.11
CA GLY A 370 -17.70 -35.08 -2.45
C GLY A 370 -18.05 -33.62 -2.69
N ALA A 371 -17.68 -32.77 -1.72
CA ALA A 371 -17.82 -31.32 -1.79
C ALA A 371 -16.46 -30.67 -2.01
N ASP A 372 -16.47 -29.57 -2.75
CA ASP A 372 -15.40 -28.61 -2.98
C ASP A 372 -15.32 -27.70 -1.74
N ASN A 373 -14.70 -28.22 -0.66
CA ASN A 373 -14.54 -27.60 0.67
C ASN A 373 -13.75 -28.52 1.64
N SER A 374 -13.06 -27.93 2.64
CA SER A 374 -12.44 -28.60 3.81
C SER A 374 -12.72 -27.88 5.14
N HIS A 375 -12.37 -28.51 6.29
CA HIS A 375 -12.56 -27.91 7.63
C HIS A 375 -11.74 -28.53 8.79
N TYR A 376 -11.22 -27.66 9.67
CA TYR A 376 -10.81 -27.96 11.04
C TYR A 376 -11.99 -27.89 12.02
N ILE A 377 -11.96 -28.79 13.01
CA ILE A 377 -13.03 -29.01 13.97
C ILE A 377 -12.55 -28.72 15.41
N PRO A 378 -12.96 -27.59 16.04
CA PRO A 378 -12.48 -27.21 17.38
C PRO A 378 -12.89 -28.14 18.53
N ALA A 379 -14.10 -28.71 18.53
CA ALA A 379 -14.53 -29.55 19.65
C ALA A 379 -13.95 -30.98 19.61
N THR A 380 -13.37 -31.39 18.47
CA THR A 380 -12.71 -32.69 18.32
C THR A 380 -11.20 -32.58 18.26
N GLY A 381 -10.63 -31.51 17.70
CA GLY A 381 -9.23 -31.46 17.29
C GLY A 381 -8.94 -32.21 15.99
N ARG A 382 -9.91 -32.36 15.09
CA ARG A 382 -9.80 -33.11 13.82
C ARG A 382 -9.87 -32.20 12.60
N ILE A 383 -9.48 -32.73 11.45
CA ILE A 383 -9.54 -32.07 10.15
C ILE A 383 -10.18 -33.04 9.15
N ALA A 384 -11.00 -32.55 8.21
CA ALA A 384 -11.44 -33.33 7.06
C ALA A 384 -11.43 -32.51 5.76
N TRP A 385 -11.31 -33.20 4.64
CA TRP A 385 -11.24 -32.66 3.27
C TRP A 385 -12.28 -33.34 2.37
N GLY A 386 -12.55 -32.77 1.19
CA GLY A 386 -13.59 -33.25 0.28
C GLY A 386 -13.10 -33.62 -1.13
N GLU A 387 -13.75 -34.62 -1.72
CA GLU A 387 -13.52 -35.10 -3.10
C GLU A 387 -14.26 -34.22 -4.15
N GLY A 388 -13.89 -32.94 -4.30
CA GLY A 388 -14.67 -32.01 -5.14
C GLY A 388 -13.89 -30.85 -5.75
N GLY A 389 -13.87 -30.78 -7.09
CA GLY A 389 -13.12 -29.76 -7.82
C GLY A 389 -11.75 -30.29 -8.19
N VAL A 390 -10.74 -29.89 -7.44
CA VAL A 390 -9.54 -30.69 -7.15
C VAL A 390 -9.80 -31.42 -5.83
N ASP A 391 -9.30 -32.65 -5.65
CA ASP A 391 -9.42 -33.30 -4.35
C ASP A 391 -8.58 -32.54 -3.31
N ASP A 392 -9.22 -31.95 -2.31
CA ASP A 392 -8.59 -31.08 -1.30
C ASP A 392 -7.41 -31.77 -0.57
N ALA A 393 -7.49 -33.09 -0.42
CA ALA A 393 -6.46 -33.92 0.20
C ALA A 393 -5.28 -34.28 -0.73
N GLU A 394 -5.29 -33.83 -1.98
CA GLU A 394 -4.12 -33.81 -2.86
C GLU A 394 -3.29 -32.52 -2.77
N ASP A 395 -3.88 -31.36 -2.45
CA ASP A 395 -3.14 -30.10 -2.32
C ASP A 395 -2.53 -29.92 -0.91
N PRO A 396 -1.19 -29.93 -0.76
CA PRO A 396 -0.52 -29.69 0.51
C PRO A 396 -0.82 -28.32 1.13
N ASP A 397 -1.15 -27.30 0.34
CA ASP A 397 -1.51 -25.97 0.86
C ASP A 397 -2.84 -26.04 1.62
N VAL A 398 -3.85 -26.76 1.09
CA VAL A 398 -5.15 -26.98 1.76
C VAL A 398 -4.96 -27.80 3.05
N ILE A 399 -4.16 -28.87 2.99
CA ILE A 399 -3.84 -29.71 4.15
C ILE A 399 -3.21 -28.89 5.29
N LEU A 400 -2.31 -27.97 4.94
CA LEU A 400 -1.57 -27.16 5.91
C LEU A 400 -2.35 -25.93 6.40
N HIS A 401 -3.30 -25.40 5.62
CA HIS A 401 -4.21 -24.34 6.05
C HIS A 401 -5.09 -24.81 7.22
N GLU A 402 -5.79 -25.93 7.04
CA GLU A 402 -6.66 -26.49 8.07
C GLU A 402 -5.88 -27.01 9.28
N LEU A 403 -4.65 -27.50 9.07
CA LEU A 403 -3.75 -27.77 10.19
C LEU A 403 -3.45 -26.49 10.98
N GLY A 404 -3.24 -25.34 10.32
CA GLY A 404 -3.01 -24.04 10.96
C GLY A 404 -4.15 -23.59 11.88
N HIS A 405 -5.41 -23.84 11.51
CA HIS A 405 -6.56 -23.68 12.42
C HIS A 405 -6.42 -24.55 13.68
N GLY A 406 -6.01 -25.82 13.52
CA GLY A 406 -5.71 -26.72 14.64
C GLY A 406 -4.59 -26.19 15.54
N LEU A 407 -3.48 -25.72 14.98
CA LEU A 407 -2.37 -25.14 15.74
C LEU A 407 -2.84 -23.96 16.60
N HIS A 408 -3.62 -23.04 16.03
CA HIS A 408 -4.21 -21.90 16.74
C HIS A 408 -5.10 -22.34 17.91
N ASP A 409 -5.95 -23.33 17.71
CA ASP A 409 -6.88 -23.83 18.73
C ASP A 409 -6.19 -24.61 19.87
N TRP A 410 -5.16 -25.41 19.55
CA TRP A 410 -4.44 -26.20 20.54
C TRP A 410 -3.49 -25.34 21.39
N LEU A 411 -2.90 -24.29 20.82
CA LEU A 411 -2.11 -23.28 21.55
C LEU A 411 -2.97 -22.42 22.48
N THR A 412 -4.18 -22.05 22.06
CA THR A 412 -5.11 -21.23 22.85
C THR A 412 -5.99 -22.04 23.84
N VAL A 413 -5.96 -23.37 23.72
CA VAL A 413 -6.71 -24.36 24.52
C VAL A 413 -8.23 -24.24 24.33
N GLY A 414 -8.67 -24.45 23.08
CA GLY A 414 -10.08 -24.34 22.69
C GLY A 414 -10.51 -22.88 22.49
N GLY A 415 -9.57 -22.06 22.01
CA GLY A 415 -9.60 -20.62 22.16
C GLY A 415 -9.28 -19.83 20.88
N LEU A 416 -9.34 -20.47 19.71
CA LEU A 416 -9.03 -19.83 18.43
C LEU A 416 -9.90 -18.58 18.22
N SER A 417 -9.34 -17.58 17.54
CA SER A 417 -10.03 -16.31 17.28
C SER A 417 -10.26 -16.10 15.79
N GLN A 418 -11.53 -16.00 15.39
CA GLN A 418 -11.96 -15.50 14.08
C GLN A 418 -12.30 -13.99 14.10
N GLU A 419 -11.95 -13.28 15.18
CA GLU A 419 -12.08 -11.82 15.22
C GLU A 419 -11.13 -11.21 14.16
N ASP A 420 -11.71 -10.47 13.22
CA ASP A 420 -11.02 -9.90 12.05
C ASP A 420 -10.30 -10.96 11.18
N GLY A 421 -10.82 -12.19 11.09
CA GLY A 421 -10.26 -13.23 10.21
C GLY A 421 -8.88 -13.75 10.62
N LEU A 422 -8.48 -13.56 11.89
CA LEU A 422 -7.15 -13.96 12.36
C LEU A 422 -6.84 -15.46 12.14
N SER A 423 -7.80 -16.38 12.33
CA SER A 423 -7.54 -17.81 12.14
C SER A 423 -7.36 -18.21 10.67
N GLU A 424 -8.07 -17.55 9.74
CA GLU A 424 -7.86 -17.68 8.29
C GLU A 424 -6.42 -17.32 7.93
N GLY A 425 -5.97 -16.14 8.36
CA GLY A 425 -4.61 -15.67 8.11
C GLY A 425 -3.53 -16.55 8.72
N VAL A 426 -3.81 -17.26 9.82
CA VAL A 426 -2.88 -18.24 10.41
C VAL A 426 -2.78 -19.50 9.54
N GLY A 427 -3.88 -19.99 8.99
CA GLY A 427 -3.86 -21.10 8.02
C GLY A 427 -3.13 -20.71 6.74
N ASP A 428 -3.49 -19.56 6.16
CA ASP A 428 -2.91 -19.04 4.92
C ASP A 428 -1.39 -18.81 5.05
N TYR A 429 -0.96 -18.28 6.20
CA TYR A 429 0.47 -18.19 6.53
C TYR A 429 1.13 -19.56 6.64
N TRP A 430 0.52 -20.54 7.33
CA TRP A 430 1.17 -21.82 7.59
C TRP A 430 1.40 -22.64 6.31
N ALA A 431 0.43 -22.61 5.39
CA ALA A 431 0.56 -23.13 4.03
C ALA A 431 1.66 -22.40 3.24
N ALA A 432 1.61 -21.06 3.17
CA ALA A 432 2.58 -20.27 2.41
C ALA A 432 4.03 -20.39 2.95
N SER A 433 4.20 -20.43 4.28
CA SER A 433 5.47 -20.68 4.96
C SER A 433 6.07 -22.01 4.52
N TYR A 434 5.26 -23.06 4.41
CA TYR A 434 5.69 -24.34 3.87
C TYR A 434 6.07 -24.25 2.38
N ASN A 435 5.15 -23.77 1.54
CA ASN A 435 5.31 -23.76 0.08
C ASN A 435 6.55 -22.96 -0.34
N ARG A 436 6.72 -21.73 0.18
CA ARG A 436 7.92 -20.90 -0.07
C ARG A 436 9.22 -21.54 0.43
N SER A 437 9.18 -22.36 1.49
CA SER A 437 10.39 -23.03 2.02
C SER A 437 10.97 -24.07 1.07
N THR A 438 10.20 -24.53 0.09
CA THR A 438 10.66 -25.50 -0.92
C THR A 438 11.56 -24.86 -1.99
N GLY A 439 11.49 -23.55 -2.19
CA GLY A 439 12.35 -22.80 -3.11
C GLY A 439 12.10 -23.05 -4.62
N PHE A 440 10.97 -23.63 -5.00
CA PHE A 440 10.62 -23.81 -6.43
C PHE A 440 10.28 -22.47 -7.11
N TRP A 441 9.54 -21.59 -6.42
CA TRP A 441 9.21 -20.23 -6.85
C TRP A 441 10.11 -19.17 -6.20
N THR A 442 10.20 -18.01 -6.83
CA THR A 442 10.98 -16.85 -6.37
C THR A 442 10.11 -15.59 -6.35
N PRO A 443 10.49 -14.50 -5.65
CA PRO A 443 9.72 -13.25 -5.65
C PRO A 443 9.43 -12.61 -7.02
N ALA A 444 10.09 -13.07 -8.09
CA ALA A 444 9.83 -12.66 -9.48
C ALA A 444 8.74 -13.51 -10.18
N ASP A 445 8.31 -14.62 -9.57
CA ASP A 445 7.21 -15.47 -10.00
C ASP A 445 5.91 -15.05 -9.28
N GLN A 446 4.79 -14.91 -10.00
CA GLN A 446 3.51 -14.52 -9.36
C GLN A 446 3.03 -15.55 -8.33
N GLN A 447 3.33 -16.82 -8.61
CA GLN A 447 3.00 -18.00 -7.81
C GLN A 447 3.65 -18.00 -6.42
N TYR A 448 4.75 -17.26 -6.24
CA TYR A 448 5.40 -17.09 -4.92
C TYR A 448 4.47 -16.43 -3.89
N TYR A 449 3.47 -15.68 -4.37
CA TYR A 449 2.47 -15.01 -3.56
C TYR A 449 1.13 -15.75 -3.52
N TRP A 450 1.02 -16.93 -4.14
CA TRP A 450 -0.21 -17.73 -4.16
C TRP A 450 -0.25 -18.70 -2.97
N VAL A 451 -1.46 -19.02 -2.53
CA VAL A 451 -1.80 -20.14 -1.65
C VAL A 451 -2.89 -20.95 -2.35
N PHE A 452 -2.91 -22.27 -2.16
CA PHE A 452 -3.81 -23.21 -2.83
C PHE A 452 -3.51 -23.24 -4.33
N GLN A 453 -2.28 -23.60 -4.68
CA GLN A 453 -1.83 -23.53 -6.08
C GLN A 453 -2.39 -24.65 -6.96
N TRP A 454 -2.70 -25.83 -6.39
CA TRP A 454 -3.30 -26.93 -7.16
C TRP A 454 -4.82 -26.80 -7.17
N ASP A 455 -5.42 -26.59 -6.00
CA ASP A 455 -6.87 -26.44 -5.82
C ASP A 455 -7.45 -25.08 -6.25
N GLY A 456 -6.73 -23.98 -6.01
CA GLY A 456 -7.17 -22.62 -6.37
C GLY A 456 -6.56 -22.08 -7.67
N HIS A 457 -6.73 -20.76 -7.88
CA HIS A 457 -6.23 -19.99 -9.04
C HIS A 457 -6.64 -20.57 -10.41
N ASN A 458 -7.81 -21.23 -10.47
CA ASN A 458 -8.29 -21.99 -11.62
C ASN A 458 -9.80 -21.72 -11.91
N GLU A 459 -10.49 -22.62 -12.62
CA GLU A 459 -11.92 -22.47 -12.93
C GLU A 459 -12.90 -22.79 -11.79
N PHE A 460 -12.46 -23.44 -10.71
CA PHE A 460 -13.28 -23.72 -9.53
C PHE A 460 -13.39 -22.46 -8.67
N TRP A 461 -12.26 -21.91 -8.24
CA TRP A 461 -12.22 -20.65 -7.48
C TRP A 461 -10.92 -19.83 -7.66
N PRO A 462 -10.93 -18.52 -7.33
CA PRO A 462 -9.81 -17.62 -7.65
C PRO A 462 -8.53 -17.78 -6.81
N GLY A 463 -8.49 -18.69 -5.82
CA GLY A 463 -7.39 -18.81 -4.87
C GLY A 463 -7.30 -17.68 -3.83
N ARG A 464 -6.29 -17.75 -2.95
CA ARG A 464 -5.89 -16.69 -2.00
C ARG A 464 -4.44 -16.24 -2.25
N VAL A 465 -4.07 -15.05 -1.77
CA VAL A 465 -2.73 -14.47 -1.96
C VAL A 465 -2.09 -13.92 -0.68
N THR A 466 -0.76 -13.97 -0.64
CA THR A 466 0.13 -13.46 0.43
C THR A 466 0.89 -12.18 0.04
N ASN A 467 0.40 -11.46 -0.97
CA ASN A 467 0.76 -10.07 -1.28
C ASN A 467 -0.46 -9.13 -1.32
N TYR A 468 -1.55 -9.51 -0.65
CA TYR A 468 -2.74 -8.68 -0.52
C TYR A 468 -2.37 -7.30 0.07
N SER A 469 -2.95 -6.22 -0.43
CA SER A 469 -2.50 -4.83 -0.16
C SER A 469 -3.17 -4.14 1.04
N GLY A 470 -4.25 -4.71 1.60
CA GLY A 470 -5.07 -4.03 2.60
C GLY A 470 -4.36 -3.67 3.92
N HIS A 471 -4.70 -2.52 4.49
CA HIS A 471 -4.19 -2.01 5.77
C HIS A 471 -5.17 -2.31 6.90
N TYR A 472 -4.67 -2.73 8.05
CA TYR A 472 -5.47 -2.99 9.23
C TYR A 472 -5.48 -1.76 10.15
N PRO A 473 -6.64 -1.29 10.66
CA PRO A 473 -7.99 -1.83 10.50
C PRO A 473 -8.81 -1.22 9.34
N GLU A 474 -8.23 -0.31 8.56
CA GLU A 474 -8.95 0.52 7.57
C GLU A 474 -9.69 -0.31 6.50
N ASP A 475 -9.04 -1.33 5.94
CA ASP A 475 -9.56 -2.14 4.83
C ASP A 475 -10.32 -3.40 5.30
N LEU A 476 -10.76 -3.46 6.56
CA LEU A 476 -11.55 -4.58 7.08
C LEU A 476 -12.93 -4.67 6.41
N THR A 477 -13.14 -5.74 5.65
CA THR A 477 -14.37 -6.01 4.90
C THR A 477 -15.44 -6.70 5.75
N GLY A 478 -15.04 -7.40 6.83
CA GLY A 478 -15.90 -8.30 7.61
C GLY A 478 -16.07 -9.69 7.00
N SER A 479 -15.42 -9.98 5.86
CA SER A 479 -15.25 -11.32 5.30
C SER A 479 -13.98 -11.94 5.88
N ILE A 480 -14.10 -12.97 6.72
CA ILE A 480 -12.96 -13.52 7.46
C ILE A 480 -11.82 -14.00 6.54
N HIS A 481 -12.12 -14.65 5.41
CA HIS A 481 -11.12 -15.13 4.44
C HIS A 481 -10.46 -13.97 3.65
N THR A 482 -11.13 -12.81 3.54
CA THR A 482 -10.57 -11.61 2.92
C THR A 482 -9.70 -10.86 3.92
N ASP A 483 -10.22 -10.63 5.12
CA ASP A 483 -9.54 -9.92 6.19
C ASP A 483 -8.28 -10.68 6.66
N GLY A 484 -8.33 -12.02 6.68
CA GLY A 484 -7.20 -12.90 7.02
C GLY A 484 -5.98 -12.78 6.09
N GLN A 485 -6.19 -12.44 4.81
CA GLN A 485 -5.08 -12.23 3.87
C GLN A 485 -4.20 -11.02 4.23
N MET A 486 -4.72 -10.05 5.00
CA MET A 486 -3.89 -8.96 5.55
C MET A 486 -2.87 -9.49 6.56
N TRP A 487 -3.30 -10.37 7.47
CA TRP A 487 -2.43 -11.00 8.46
C TRP A 487 -1.40 -11.90 7.78
N ALA A 488 -1.84 -12.80 6.90
CA ALA A 488 -0.95 -13.72 6.17
C ALA A 488 0.09 -12.95 5.34
N SER A 489 -0.32 -11.95 4.56
CA SER A 489 0.61 -11.15 3.74
C SER A 489 1.63 -10.38 4.60
N THR A 490 1.22 -9.87 5.76
CA THR A 490 2.13 -9.15 6.68
C THR A 490 3.16 -10.09 7.28
N LEU A 491 2.74 -11.28 7.75
CA LEU A 491 3.68 -12.29 8.24
C LEU A 491 4.59 -12.84 7.13
N MET A 492 4.12 -12.92 5.88
CA MET A 492 4.97 -13.35 4.76
C MET A 492 6.04 -12.31 4.38
N GLN A 493 5.81 -10.99 4.55
CA GLN A 493 6.90 -10.01 4.44
C GLN A 493 7.95 -10.19 5.56
N ILE A 494 7.50 -10.46 6.79
CA ILE A 494 8.40 -10.77 7.92
C ILE A 494 9.16 -12.09 7.69
N TYR A 495 8.54 -13.09 7.05
CA TYR A 495 9.18 -14.33 6.59
C TYR A 495 10.28 -14.06 5.53
N ASP A 496 10.01 -13.19 4.56
CA ASP A 496 10.94 -12.93 3.45
C ASP A 496 12.23 -12.24 3.94
N ASP A 497 12.16 -11.44 5.01
CA ASP A 497 13.34 -10.93 5.73
C ASP A 497 13.95 -11.98 6.68
N LEU A 498 13.21 -12.40 7.71
CA LEU A 498 13.78 -13.13 8.86
C LEU A 498 13.99 -14.63 8.61
N GLY A 499 13.33 -15.17 7.59
CA GLY A 499 13.33 -16.59 7.26
C GLY A 499 12.45 -17.43 8.19
N ARG A 500 11.90 -18.50 7.60
CA ARG A 500 10.91 -19.43 8.18
C ARG A 500 11.04 -19.71 9.68
N THR A 501 12.23 -20.08 10.15
CA THR A 501 12.42 -20.59 11.52
C THR A 501 12.20 -19.52 12.59
N VAL A 502 12.42 -18.24 12.29
CA VAL A 502 12.11 -17.14 13.21
C VAL A 502 10.61 -16.89 13.21
N THR A 503 10.04 -16.59 12.03
CA THR A 503 8.64 -16.19 11.87
C THR A 503 7.64 -17.29 12.31
N ASP A 504 7.92 -18.57 12.03
CA ASP A 504 7.11 -19.69 12.51
C ASP A 504 7.17 -19.81 14.05
N SER A 505 8.35 -19.62 14.66
CA SER A 505 8.52 -19.71 16.11
C SER A 505 7.81 -18.56 16.84
N ASP A 506 7.98 -17.34 16.32
CA ASP A 506 7.31 -16.15 16.88
C ASP A 506 5.80 -16.24 16.72
N LEU A 507 5.27 -16.82 15.63
CA LEU A 507 3.83 -17.07 15.48
C LEU A 507 3.31 -18.08 16.53
N LEU A 508 3.97 -19.22 16.71
CA LEU A 508 3.53 -20.25 17.65
C LEU A 508 3.60 -19.77 19.11
N GLU A 509 4.64 -19.02 19.48
CA GLU A 509 4.75 -18.35 20.78
C GLU A 509 3.67 -17.24 20.90
N ALA A 510 3.43 -16.45 19.86
CA ALA A 510 2.39 -15.41 19.87
C ALA A 510 1.00 -15.99 20.15
N LEU A 511 0.57 -16.99 19.37
CA LEU A 511 -0.76 -17.61 19.50
C LEU A 511 -0.96 -18.31 20.86
N SER A 512 0.10 -18.77 21.52
CA SER A 512 -0.01 -19.29 22.90
C SER A 512 -0.37 -18.20 23.94
N MET A 513 -0.19 -16.92 23.61
CA MET A 513 -0.56 -15.78 24.46
C MET A 513 -1.99 -15.26 24.20
N THR A 514 -2.67 -15.74 23.15
CA THR A 514 -3.95 -15.20 22.69
C THR A 514 -5.17 -15.93 23.29
N ASN A 515 -6.37 -15.43 22.98
CA ASN A 515 -7.65 -16.08 23.28
C ASN A 515 -8.72 -15.70 22.24
N THR A 516 -9.96 -16.20 22.43
CA THR A 516 -11.08 -16.02 21.51
C THR A 516 -11.47 -14.57 21.18
N PHE A 517 -10.93 -13.54 21.84
CA PHE A 517 -11.23 -12.11 21.58
C PHE A 517 -10.04 -11.34 20.99
N THR A 518 -9.06 -12.07 20.46
CA THR A 518 -7.84 -11.51 19.88
C THR A 518 -8.10 -11.10 18.45
N ASN A 519 -8.13 -9.80 18.18
CA ASN A 519 -8.06 -9.26 16.83
C ASN A 519 -6.61 -9.27 16.33
N GLN A 520 -6.41 -9.10 15.02
CA GLN A 520 -5.07 -9.12 14.42
C GLN A 520 -4.09 -8.12 15.08
N GLU A 521 -4.53 -6.94 15.51
CA GLU A 521 -3.68 -5.97 16.24
C GLU A 521 -3.16 -6.51 17.58
N ASP A 522 -3.98 -7.26 18.34
CA ASP A 522 -3.50 -7.89 19.58
C ASP A 522 -2.58 -9.08 19.31
N ALA A 523 -2.77 -9.78 18.17
CA ALA A 523 -1.85 -10.80 17.70
C ALA A 523 -0.50 -10.21 17.26
N ALA A 524 -0.47 -9.06 16.59
CA ALA A 524 0.78 -8.34 16.27
C ALA A 524 1.55 -7.93 17.54
N GLN A 525 0.84 -7.49 18.58
CA GLN A 525 1.45 -7.16 19.88
C GLN A 525 1.95 -8.43 20.60
N ALA A 526 1.30 -9.58 20.40
CA ALA A 526 1.79 -10.88 20.87
C ALA A 526 3.03 -11.33 20.10
N PHE A 527 3.10 -11.13 18.79
CA PHE A 527 4.26 -11.43 17.94
C PHE A 527 5.50 -10.62 18.36
N ILE A 528 5.34 -9.33 18.63
CA ILE A 528 6.38 -8.48 19.23
C ILE A 528 6.81 -9.00 20.62
N GLN A 529 5.88 -9.55 21.40
CA GLN A 529 6.20 -10.14 22.70
C GLN A 529 6.87 -11.53 22.57
N ALA A 530 6.68 -12.23 21.44
CA ALA A 530 7.30 -13.52 21.15
C ALA A 530 8.80 -13.37 20.88
N ASP A 531 9.19 -12.44 20.01
CA ASP A 531 10.62 -12.17 19.72
C ASP A 531 11.36 -11.71 20.99
N LEU A 532 10.68 -10.94 21.86
CA LEU A 532 11.17 -10.58 23.21
C LEU A 532 11.35 -11.78 24.16
N ASN A 533 10.58 -12.87 23.99
CA ASN A 533 10.68 -14.07 24.83
C ASN A 533 11.69 -15.09 24.29
N LEU A 534 11.73 -15.27 22.97
CA LEU A 534 12.53 -16.28 22.26
C LEU A 534 13.96 -15.79 21.97
N TYR A 535 14.08 -14.59 21.41
CA TYR A 535 15.35 -14.05 20.89
C TYR A 535 15.84 -12.80 21.64
N GLY A 536 15.03 -12.27 22.56
CA GLY A 536 15.36 -11.11 23.38
C GLY A 536 15.08 -9.76 22.71
N GLY A 537 14.29 -9.75 21.64
CA GLY A 537 13.98 -8.55 20.86
C GLY A 537 14.94 -8.31 19.68
N ALA A 538 15.57 -9.37 19.17
CA ALA A 538 16.62 -9.30 18.17
C ALA A 538 16.12 -8.90 16.77
N HIS A 539 14.83 -9.13 16.48
CA HIS A 539 14.24 -8.93 15.15
C HIS A 539 13.17 -7.81 15.14
N LEU A 540 12.92 -7.16 16.28
CA LEU A 540 11.84 -6.16 16.44
C LEU A 540 11.86 -5.02 15.43
N SER A 541 13.02 -4.61 14.90
CA SER A 541 13.07 -3.54 13.88
C SER A 541 12.43 -3.95 12.55
N VAL A 542 12.47 -5.23 12.18
CA VAL A 542 11.78 -5.78 11.00
C VAL A 542 10.30 -6.02 11.31
N ILE A 543 10.03 -6.63 12.47
CA ILE A 543 8.67 -6.97 12.91
C ILE A 543 7.81 -5.71 13.10
N GLU A 544 8.33 -4.68 13.77
CA GLU A 544 7.65 -3.39 13.92
C GLU A 544 7.48 -2.70 12.57
N TYR A 545 8.51 -2.67 11.72
CA TYR A 545 8.42 -2.03 10.41
C TYR A 545 7.25 -2.58 9.61
N TRP A 546 7.20 -3.90 9.40
CA TRP A 546 6.15 -4.51 8.59
C TRP A 546 4.75 -4.38 9.20
N PHE A 547 4.59 -4.57 10.52
CA PHE A 547 3.28 -4.31 11.15
C PHE A 547 2.88 -2.82 11.07
N THR A 548 3.82 -1.88 11.17
CA THR A 548 3.53 -0.44 11.05
C THR A 548 3.18 -0.04 9.61
N GLN A 549 3.91 -0.54 8.60
CA GLN A 549 3.58 -0.31 7.18
C GLN A 549 2.19 -0.85 6.83
N ARG A 550 1.71 -1.89 7.53
CA ARG A 550 0.40 -2.53 7.29
C ARG A 550 -0.71 -2.02 8.21
N GLY A 551 -0.51 -0.87 8.85
CA GLY A 551 -1.52 -0.11 9.63
C GLY A 551 -1.66 -0.53 11.09
N TYR A 552 -1.25 -1.74 11.47
CA TYR A 552 -1.42 -2.26 12.83
C TYR A 552 -0.79 -1.30 13.86
N GLY A 553 -1.55 -0.95 14.90
CA GLY A 553 -1.15 0.01 15.95
C GLY A 553 -0.08 -0.50 16.92
N VAL A 554 1.04 -1.00 16.38
CA VAL A 554 2.25 -1.37 17.11
C VAL A 554 3.11 -0.15 17.42
N ASN A 555 3.95 -0.29 18.45
CA ASN A 555 5.00 0.68 18.77
C ASN A 555 6.02 -0.03 19.69
N VAL A 556 7.28 0.01 19.31
CA VAL A 556 8.41 -0.62 19.99
C VAL A 556 9.51 0.45 20.14
N PRO A 557 10.17 0.57 21.30
CA PRO A 557 11.15 1.62 21.53
C PRO A 557 12.54 1.34 20.90
N VAL A 558 12.61 0.66 19.75
CA VAL A 558 13.88 0.41 19.02
C VAL A 558 14.51 1.73 18.52
N PRO A 559 15.81 1.74 18.20
CA PRO A 559 16.39 2.83 17.40
C PRO A 559 15.81 2.84 15.99
N HIS A 560 15.39 4.00 15.49
CA HIS A 560 14.98 4.21 14.10
C HIS A 560 16.10 4.92 13.35
N ILE A 561 16.60 4.31 12.26
CA ILE A 561 17.74 4.79 11.48
C ILE A 561 17.26 5.24 10.09
N VAL A 562 17.54 6.48 9.71
CA VAL A 562 17.32 7.02 8.36
C VAL A 562 18.68 7.37 7.75
N HIS A 563 18.95 6.92 6.53
CA HIS A 563 20.20 7.18 5.82
C HIS A 563 20.00 7.10 4.30
N ASP A 564 20.36 8.18 3.60
CA ASP A 564 20.37 8.24 2.14
C ASP A 564 21.60 7.48 1.59
N PRO A 565 21.42 6.39 0.80
CA PRO A 565 22.55 5.58 0.33
C PRO A 565 23.55 6.39 -0.51
N LEU A 566 24.83 6.06 -0.39
CA LEU A 566 25.85 6.61 -1.27
C LEU A 566 25.65 6.10 -2.70
N GLY A 567 25.68 7.02 -3.67
CA GLY A 567 25.80 6.67 -5.09
C GLY A 567 27.25 6.36 -5.49
N ASP A 568 27.42 5.95 -6.75
CA ASP A 568 28.74 5.65 -7.33
C ASP A 568 29.65 6.89 -7.38
N THR A 569 30.96 6.68 -7.52
CA THR A 569 31.93 7.79 -7.60
C THR A 569 33.23 7.43 -8.30
N GLU A 570 33.82 8.35 -9.06
CA GLU A 570 35.16 8.14 -9.63
C GLU A 570 36.33 8.36 -8.63
N ASP A 571 36.08 8.92 -7.44
CA ASP A 571 37.15 9.12 -6.44
C ASP A 571 37.46 7.85 -5.63
N VAL A 572 38.28 6.97 -6.19
CA VAL A 572 38.79 5.76 -5.51
C VAL A 572 39.57 6.00 -4.20
N ASN A 573 39.87 7.25 -3.83
CA ASN A 573 40.66 7.59 -2.63
C ASN A 573 39.80 7.86 -1.40
N GLY A 574 38.64 8.49 -1.56
CA GLY A 574 37.75 8.90 -0.47
C GLY A 574 38.46 9.81 0.58
N PRO A 575 38.05 9.74 1.86
CA PRO A 575 37.07 8.82 2.45
C PRO A 575 35.63 9.21 2.13
N TYR A 576 34.75 8.20 2.08
CA TYR A 576 33.33 8.36 1.76
C TYR A 576 32.51 8.63 3.04
N PRO A 577 31.79 9.75 3.15
CA PRO A 577 31.08 10.12 4.36
C PRO A 577 29.69 9.48 4.43
N VAL A 578 29.49 8.55 5.36
CA VAL A 578 28.18 7.96 5.64
C VAL A 578 27.53 8.74 6.79
N THR A 579 26.42 9.41 6.49
CA THR A 579 25.60 10.20 7.44
C THR A 579 24.25 9.53 7.67
N ALA A 580 23.84 9.41 8.93
CA ALA A 580 22.55 8.82 9.30
C ALA A 580 21.87 9.62 10.40
N THR A 581 20.55 9.80 10.31
CA THR A 581 19.73 10.35 11.40
C THR A 581 19.18 9.18 12.21
N ILE A 582 19.49 9.10 13.49
CA ILE A 582 19.11 8.00 14.38
C ILE A 582 18.37 8.56 15.59
N THR A 583 17.08 8.24 15.69
CA THR A 583 16.23 8.57 16.84
C THR A 583 15.96 7.32 17.68
N ALA A 584 15.82 7.47 19.00
CA ALA A 584 15.55 6.34 19.89
C ALA A 584 14.80 6.80 21.14
N SER A 585 13.91 5.94 21.67
CA SER A 585 13.16 6.21 22.91
C SER A 585 14.04 6.15 24.17
N PHE A 586 15.16 5.45 24.09
CA PHE A 586 16.18 5.38 25.14
C PHE A 586 17.54 5.86 24.61
N PRO A 587 18.44 6.39 25.46
CA PRO A 587 19.78 6.80 25.03
C PRO A 587 20.54 5.69 24.31
N LEU A 588 21.13 6.00 23.16
CA LEU A 588 21.98 5.08 22.39
C LEU A 588 23.26 4.74 23.17
N THR A 589 23.64 3.45 23.15
CA THR A 589 24.87 2.95 23.78
C THR A 589 25.95 2.58 22.77
N GLU A 590 25.55 2.17 21.57
CA GLU A 590 26.44 1.79 20.47
C GLU A 590 25.83 2.21 19.13
N VAL A 591 26.64 2.82 18.26
CA VAL A 591 26.29 3.12 16.86
C VAL A 591 27.50 2.83 15.99
N LEU A 592 27.35 1.89 15.06
CA LEU A 592 28.40 1.35 14.22
C LEU A 592 28.03 1.47 12.74
N LEU A 593 29.05 1.67 11.92
CA LEU A 593 29.04 1.46 10.48
C LEU A 593 29.91 0.23 10.20
N ILE A 594 29.30 -0.86 9.75
CA ILE A 594 29.98 -2.07 9.33
C ILE A 594 30.17 -1.96 7.82
N TYR A 595 31.37 -2.22 7.31
CA TYR A 595 31.64 -2.13 5.89
C TYR A 595 32.67 -3.16 5.40
N GLY A 596 32.78 -3.28 4.08
CA GLY A 596 33.86 -3.97 3.40
C GLY A 596 33.78 -3.75 1.89
N THR A 597 34.44 -4.61 1.12
CA THR A 597 34.46 -4.53 -0.35
C THR A 597 34.04 -5.85 -0.98
N ASP A 598 33.48 -5.76 -2.19
CA ASP A 598 33.16 -6.88 -3.07
C ASP A 598 32.34 -7.99 -2.39
N GLY A 599 31.33 -7.59 -1.61
CA GLY A 599 30.41 -8.48 -0.90
C GLY A 599 30.92 -9.08 0.42
N VAL A 600 32.07 -8.64 0.94
CA VAL A 600 32.64 -9.18 2.19
C VAL A 600 32.86 -8.09 3.24
N PHE A 601 32.04 -8.08 4.30
CA PHE A 601 32.24 -7.22 5.46
C PHE A 601 33.49 -7.63 6.25
N THR A 602 34.43 -6.71 6.43
CA THR A 602 35.72 -6.95 7.12
C THR A 602 36.03 -5.96 8.23
N ASP A 603 35.40 -4.78 8.20
CA ASP A 603 35.77 -3.64 9.02
C ASP A 603 34.55 -3.02 9.72
N THR A 604 34.80 -2.24 10.77
CA THR A 604 33.74 -1.63 11.59
C THR A 604 34.24 -0.31 12.17
N LEU A 605 33.41 0.72 12.06
CA LEU A 605 33.70 2.08 12.52
C LEU A 605 32.61 2.53 13.50
N THR A 606 32.99 3.15 14.61
CA THR A 606 32.01 3.85 15.46
C THR A 606 31.57 5.14 14.78
N MET A 607 30.25 5.34 14.64
CA MET A 607 29.72 6.61 14.13
C MET A 607 29.71 7.66 15.24
N ASN A 608 30.07 8.89 14.90
CA ASN A 608 30.13 10.00 15.87
C ASN A 608 28.83 10.80 15.78
N GLY A 609 28.08 10.87 16.88
CA GLY A 609 26.81 11.58 16.97
C GLY A 609 26.95 13.05 17.36
N ASN A 610 26.08 13.90 16.82
CA ASN A 610 25.89 15.30 17.23
C ASN A 610 24.38 15.62 17.23
N GLY A 611 23.72 15.39 18.36
CA GLY A 611 22.27 15.20 18.37
C GLY A 611 21.92 13.87 17.71
N ASP A 612 20.86 13.86 16.92
CA ASP A 612 20.38 12.65 16.23
C ASP A 612 21.17 12.34 14.95
N LEU A 613 22.02 13.27 14.48
CA LEU A 613 22.87 13.06 13.29
C LEU A 613 24.18 12.34 13.66
N TYR A 614 24.41 11.17 13.07
CA TYR A 614 25.61 10.35 13.21
C TYR A 614 26.42 10.34 11.92
N THR A 615 27.75 10.25 12.04
CA THR A 615 28.66 10.22 10.87
C THR A 615 29.87 9.30 11.07
N ALA A 616 30.19 8.53 10.03
CA ALA A 616 31.46 7.81 9.90
C ALA A 616 32.05 8.01 8.49
N LEU A 617 33.33 7.65 8.33
CA LEU A 617 34.11 7.89 7.11
C LEU A 617 34.71 6.55 6.63
N ILE A 618 34.15 5.97 5.56
CA ILE A 618 34.69 4.75 4.95
C ILE A 618 36.01 5.12 4.24
N PRO A 619 37.16 4.50 4.58
CA PRO A 619 38.42 4.79 3.93
C PRO A 619 38.46 4.18 2.52
N GLY A 620 38.70 5.01 1.50
CA GLY A 620 39.06 4.52 0.16
C GLY A 620 40.48 3.94 0.13
N ASN A 621 40.71 2.97 -0.76
CA ASN A 621 41.97 2.25 -0.87
C ASN A 621 42.82 2.63 -2.10
N GLY A 622 42.35 3.55 -2.94
CA GLY A 622 43.05 4.09 -4.11
C GLY A 622 42.96 3.22 -5.37
N VAL A 623 42.08 2.20 -5.39
CA VAL A 623 41.79 1.35 -6.56
C VAL A 623 40.29 1.05 -6.68
N PRO A 624 39.77 0.68 -7.87
CA PRO A 624 38.34 0.49 -8.05
C PRO A 624 37.76 -0.73 -7.32
N HIS A 625 36.63 -0.56 -6.62
CA HIS A 625 35.92 -1.61 -5.87
C HIS A 625 34.44 -1.30 -5.72
N SER A 626 33.62 -2.35 -5.50
CA SER A 626 32.30 -2.20 -4.89
C SER A 626 32.48 -2.10 -3.37
N TYR A 627 32.08 -1.00 -2.76
CA TYR A 627 32.01 -0.84 -1.31
C TYR A 627 30.62 -1.24 -0.84
N ASN A 628 30.54 -2.04 0.23
CA ASN A 628 29.31 -2.63 0.76
C ASN A 628 29.24 -2.31 2.25
N TYR A 629 28.12 -1.78 2.75
CA TYR A 629 28.02 -1.31 4.14
C TYR A 629 26.60 -1.33 4.71
N TYR A 630 26.52 -1.31 6.05
CA TYR A 630 25.26 -1.09 6.77
C TYR A 630 25.53 -0.39 8.11
N ILE A 631 24.50 0.30 8.61
CA ILE A 631 24.50 0.96 9.92
C ILE A 631 23.85 0.01 10.94
N PHE A 632 24.34 0.02 12.17
CA PHE A 632 23.80 -0.73 13.30
C PHE A 632 23.75 0.17 14.54
N ALA A 633 22.63 0.17 15.26
CA ALA A 633 22.47 0.97 16.47
C ALA A 633 21.87 0.14 17.61
N VAL A 634 22.29 0.41 18.85
CA VAL A 634 21.79 -0.22 20.08
C VAL A 634 21.47 0.84 21.12
N ASP A 635 20.32 0.73 21.77
CA ASP A 635 19.91 1.62 22.85
C ASP A 635 20.45 1.20 24.23
N SER A 636 19.94 1.82 25.30
CA SER A 636 20.27 1.48 26.70
C SER A 636 19.27 0.54 27.38
N SER A 637 18.23 0.09 26.68
CA SER A 637 17.39 -1.05 27.08
C SER A 637 17.95 -2.40 26.59
N GLY A 638 18.77 -2.37 25.53
CA GLY A 638 19.38 -3.51 24.85
C GLY A 638 18.78 -3.81 23.47
N LEU A 639 17.81 -3.00 23.01
CA LEU A 639 17.19 -3.14 21.69
C LEU A 639 18.07 -2.55 20.59
N ALA A 640 18.03 -3.17 19.41
CA ALA A 640 18.89 -2.83 18.29
C ALA A 640 18.13 -2.75 16.96
N SER A 641 18.75 -2.11 15.97
CA SER A 641 18.28 -2.06 14.59
C SER A 641 19.42 -1.88 13.59
N THR A 642 19.11 -2.11 12.31
CA THR A 642 20.04 -1.93 11.18
C THR A 642 19.45 -1.03 10.11
N HIS A 643 20.32 -0.37 9.32
CA HIS A 643 19.93 0.24 8.05
C HIS A 643 20.88 -0.20 6.92
N PRO A 644 20.39 -0.90 5.88
CA PRO A 644 18.99 -1.30 5.69
C PRO A 644 18.55 -2.32 6.75
N LEU A 645 17.24 -2.54 6.88
CA LEU A 645 16.70 -3.57 7.77
C LEU A 645 17.24 -4.95 7.37
N ASN A 646 17.37 -5.85 8.35
CA ASN A 646 17.87 -7.22 8.15
C ASN A 646 19.32 -7.29 7.59
N ALA A 647 20.17 -6.32 7.92
CA ALA A 647 21.61 -6.44 7.68
C ALA A 647 22.27 -7.45 8.65
N PRO A 648 23.28 -8.24 8.22
CA PRO A 648 24.08 -8.11 7.00
C PRO A 648 23.52 -8.81 5.74
N THR A 649 22.32 -9.38 5.78
CA THR A 649 21.70 -10.01 4.60
C THR A 649 21.40 -8.96 3.54
N ASN A 650 20.73 -7.87 3.94
CA ASN A 650 20.57 -6.66 3.16
C ASN A 650 21.71 -5.67 3.47
N TYR A 651 22.13 -4.88 2.49
CA TYR A 651 23.17 -3.85 2.68
C TYR A 651 23.10 -2.76 1.60
N HIS A 652 23.68 -1.60 1.89
CA HIS A 652 23.91 -0.54 0.90
C HIS A 652 25.21 -0.83 0.13
N SER A 653 25.25 -0.47 -1.15
CA SER A 653 26.45 -0.66 -1.98
C SER A 653 26.62 0.45 -3.00
N PHE A 654 27.86 0.82 -3.27
CA PHE A 654 28.25 1.75 -4.33
C PHE A 654 29.58 1.33 -4.95
N PHE A 655 29.80 1.66 -6.21
CA PHE A 655 31.06 1.48 -6.90
C PHE A 655 31.92 2.75 -6.79
N ALA A 656 33.14 2.60 -6.28
CA ALA A 656 34.16 3.62 -6.44
C ALA A 656 35.07 3.20 -7.59
N GLY A 657 35.07 3.92 -8.72
CA GLY A 657 35.83 3.59 -9.92
C GLY A 657 35.40 4.37 -11.17
N PRO A 658 36.09 4.19 -12.31
CA PRO A 658 35.78 4.90 -13.55
C PRO A 658 34.44 4.45 -14.12
N ASP A 659 33.64 5.38 -14.61
CA ASP A 659 32.39 5.04 -15.28
C ASP A 659 32.61 4.46 -16.68
N THR A 660 31.66 3.63 -17.11
CA THR A 660 31.55 3.00 -18.43
C THR A 660 30.11 2.78 -18.90
N LEU A 661 29.10 3.15 -18.11
CA LEU A 661 27.67 2.95 -18.43
C LEU A 661 27.06 4.25 -18.98
N PRO A 662 26.34 4.21 -20.12
CA PRO A 662 25.72 5.41 -20.67
C PRO A 662 24.29 5.66 -20.15
N PRO A 663 23.82 6.92 -20.15
CA PRO A 663 22.48 7.26 -19.71
C PRO A 663 21.41 6.48 -20.45
N VAL A 664 20.36 6.05 -19.75
CA VAL A 664 19.21 5.39 -20.37
C VAL A 664 18.16 6.45 -20.70
N ILE A 665 17.83 6.61 -21.99
CA ILE A 665 16.75 7.48 -22.46
C ILE A 665 15.49 6.64 -22.69
N THR A 666 14.36 7.07 -22.12
CA THR A 666 13.02 6.55 -22.38
C THR A 666 12.15 7.68 -22.93
N HIS A 667 11.58 7.49 -24.12
CA HIS A 667 10.81 8.53 -24.83
C HIS A 667 9.72 7.92 -25.72
N THR A 668 8.53 8.52 -25.71
CA THR A 668 7.44 8.18 -26.63
C THR A 668 7.51 9.08 -27.86
N PRO A 669 7.72 8.53 -29.08
CA PRO A 669 7.86 9.33 -30.29
C PRO A 669 6.61 10.16 -30.60
N LEU A 670 6.80 11.42 -31.00
CA LEU A 670 5.72 12.32 -31.38
C LEU A 670 5.01 11.83 -32.66
N GLY A 671 3.68 11.82 -32.62
CA GLY A 671 2.84 11.63 -33.82
C GLY A 671 2.74 12.88 -34.70
N ASP A 672 2.01 12.78 -35.80
CA ASP A 672 1.73 13.92 -36.70
C ASP A 672 1.12 15.11 -35.94
N GLN A 673 1.59 16.31 -36.24
CA GLN A 673 1.24 17.53 -35.50
C GLN A 673 0.37 18.45 -36.34
N ALA A 674 -0.75 18.92 -35.78
CA ALA A 674 -1.56 19.95 -36.40
C ALA A 674 -0.76 21.26 -36.47
N TYR A 675 -0.74 21.92 -37.64
CA TYR A 675 0.02 23.17 -37.86
C TYR A 675 -0.27 24.28 -36.83
N GLN A 676 -1.45 24.29 -36.21
CA GLN A 676 -1.85 25.26 -35.19
C GLN A 676 -1.13 25.05 -33.83
N ARG A 677 -0.61 23.85 -33.56
CA ARG A 677 0.07 23.47 -32.31
C ARG A 677 1.60 23.55 -32.40
N TRP A 678 2.12 24.32 -33.37
CA TRP A 678 3.56 24.49 -33.55
C TRP A 678 4.10 25.69 -32.75
N PRO A 679 5.16 25.54 -31.93
CA PRO A 679 6.08 24.40 -31.85
C PRO A 679 5.62 23.24 -30.96
N ALA A 680 5.92 22.02 -31.39
CA ALA A 680 5.73 20.81 -30.59
C ALA A 680 6.77 20.72 -29.45
N THR A 681 6.48 19.88 -28.43
CA THR A 681 7.33 19.66 -27.26
C THR A 681 7.80 18.20 -27.18
N VAL A 682 9.10 17.99 -26.98
CA VAL A 682 9.70 16.68 -26.72
C VAL A 682 9.81 16.48 -25.21
N ARG A 683 9.44 15.29 -24.72
CA ARG A 683 9.49 14.87 -23.31
C ARG A 683 10.20 13.52 -23.19
N ALA A 684 11.14 13.35 -22.27
CA ALA A 684 11.84 12.09 -22.05
C ALA A 684 12.27 11.90 -20.60
N GLN A 685 12.28 10.65 -20.14
CA GLN A 685 12.93 10.26 -18.90
C GLN A 685 14.37 9.82 -19.20
N ILE A 686 15.35 10.34 -18.45
CA ILE A 686 16.78 10.11 -18.70
C ILE A 686 17.48 9.81 -17.37
N THR A 687 17.97 8.58 -17.19
CA THR A 687 18.61 8.11 -15.94
C THR A 687 20.07 7.73 -16.16
N ASP A 688 20.90 7.87 -15.12
CA ASP A 688 22.34 7.59 -15.15
C ASP A 688 22.86 7.30 -13.72
N ASN A 689 23.95 6.54 -13.58
CA ASN A 689 24.50 6.15 -12.27
C ASN A 689 25.48 7.17 -11.63
N LEU A 690 26.02 8.13 -12.40
CA LEU A 690 26.71 9.32 -11.89
C LEU A 690 25.93 10.62 -12.14
N GLY A 691 24.86 10.56 -12.93
CA GLY A 691 23.92 11.65 -13.21
C GLY A 691 24.13 12.27 -14.60
N VAL A 692 23.05 12.73 -15.21
CA VAL A 692 23.05 13.31 -16.57
C VAL A 692 23.58 14.74 -16.55
N ALA A 693 24.58 15.05 -17.38
CA ALA A 693 25.20 16.38 -17.47
C ALA A 693 24.59 17.29 -18.55
N ASP A 694 24.09 16.71 -19.65
CA ASP A 694 23.41 17.43 -20.74
C ASP A 694 22.42 16.50 -21.45
N ALA A 695 21.33 17.10 -21.94
CA ALA A 695 20.27 16.44 -22.69
C ALA A 695 19.79 17.39 -23.79
N MET A 696 19.69 16.91 -25.03
CA MET A 696 19.30 17.74 -26.17
C MET A 696 18.60 16.95 -27.27
N VAL A 697 17.89 17.67 -28.13
CA VAL A 697 17.29 17.17 -29.36
C VAL A 697 18.07 17.71 -30.54
N GLU A 698 18.51 16.84 -31.46
CA GLU A 698 18.91 17.23 -32.82
C GLU A 698 17.73 16.99 -33.78
N TYR A 699 17.50 17.92 -34.72
CA TYR A 699 16.41 17.77 -35.69
C TYR A 699 16.76 18.23 -37.12
N LEU A 700 15.99 17.71 -38.07
CA LEU A 700 15.95 18.04 -39.49
C LEU A 700 14.51 18.36 -39.89
N VAL A 701 14.34 19.15 -40.96
CA VAL A 701 13.06 19.33 -41.66
C VAL A 701 13.24 18.92 -43.12
N ASN A 702 12.32 18.11 -43.64
CA ASN A 702 12.27 17.64 -45.02
C ASN A 702 13.58 16.99 -45.52
N GLY A 703 14.22 16.13 -44.71
CA GLY A 703 15.51 15.51 -45.06
C GLY A 703 16.70 16.46 -44.96
N GLY A 704 16.62 17.49 -44.10
CA GLY A 704 17.71 18.44 -43.85
C GLY A 704 17.70 19.69 -44.75
N VAL A 705 16.52 20.15 -45.19
CA VAL A 705 16.35 21.48 -45.82
C VAL A 705 16.53 22.59 -44.77
N LEU A 706 16.06 22.34 -43.55
CA LEU A 706 16.43 23.03 -42.32
C LEU A 706 16.95 21.99 -41.32
N SER A 707 17.80 22.38 -40.38
CA SER A 707 18.27 21.53 -39.29
C SER A 707 18.76 22.38 -38.11
N GLY A 708 18.63 21.87 -36.89
CA GLY A 708 19.02 22.58 -35.66
C GLY A 708 19.08 21.65 -34.45
N SER A 709 19.16 22.23 -33.26
CA SER A 709 19.21 21.49 -32.00
C SER A 709 18.89 22.38 -30.80
N PHE A 710 18.08 21.86 -29.86
CA PHE A 710 17.71 22.54 -28.61
C PHE A 710 17.96 21.63 -27.39
N SER A 711 18.28 22.21 -26.24
CA SER A 711 18.44 21.45 -24.98
C SER A 711 17.09 21.09 -24.36
N LEU A 712 17.03 19.92 -23.71
CA LEU A 712 15.95 19.54 -22.82
C LEU A 712 16.32 19.96 -21.38
N SER A 713 15.38 20.59 -20.68
CA SER A 713 15.55 21.01 -19.28
C SER A 713 14.97 19.96 -18.34
N SER A 714 15.67 19.65 -17.24
CA SER A 714 15.14 18.73 -16.23
C SER A 714 13.99 19.39 -15.45
N THR A 715 12.88 18.66 -15.29
CA THR A 715 11.69 19.10 -14.53
C THR A 715 11.62 18.48 -13.13
N GLY A 716 12.48 17.50 -12.82
CA GLY A 716 12.44 16.69 -11.59
C GLY A 716 12.42 15.19 -11.92
N ASP A 717 12.71 14.32 -10.95
CA ASP A 717 12.53 12.85 -11.01
C ASP A 717 13.00 12.16 -12.32
N ASN A 718 14.16 12.61 -12.81
CA ASN A 718 14.78 12.17 -14.07
C ASN A 718 13.99 12.48 -15.36
N GLN A 719 12.99 13.37 -15.29
CA GLN A 719 12.21 13.86 -16.44
C GLN A 719 12.85 15.11 -17.06
N TYR A 720 12.75 15.21 -18.38
CA TYR A 720 13.34 16.26 -19.21
C TYR A 720 12.36 16.72 -20.32
N GLU A 721 12.24 18.03 -20.54
CA GLU A 721 11.34 18.61 -21.56
C GLU A 721 11.98 19.73 -22.41
N GLY A 722 11.47 19.96 -23.61
CA GLY A 722 11.83 21.13 -24.43
C GLY A 722 11.05 21.23 -25.73
N ALA A 723 10.74 22.45 -26.17
CA ALA A 723 10.01 22.71 -27.42
C ALA A 723 10.96 22.99 -28.60
N PHE A 724 10.52 22.64 -29.82
CA PHE A 724 11.29 22.92 -31.04
C PHE A 724 11.50 24.43 -31.26
N ASP A 725 12.76 24.86 -31.39
CA ASP A 725 13.15 26.27 -31.56
C ASP A 725 12.96 26.83 -32.98
N ILE A 726 12.07 26.22 -33.78
CA ILE A 726 11.74 26.68 -35.14
C ILE A 726 10.61 27.70 -35.10
N ASP A 727 10.90 28.93 -35.55
CA ASP A 727 9.89 29.96 -35.85
C ASP A 727 8.79 29.40 -36.77
N THR A 728 7.53 29.51 -36.36
CA THR A 728 6.36 28.95 -37.06
C THR A 728 6.26 29.40 -38.53
N SER A 729 6.82 30.55 -38.89
CA SER A 729 6.87 31.02 -40.29
C SER A 729 7.87 30.27 -41.19
N MET A 730 8.71 29.41 -40.62
CA MET A 730 9.63 28.51 -41.35
C MET A 730 9.09 27.08 -41.50
N VAL A 731 7.93 26.79 -40.94
CA VAL A 731 7.22 25.50 -41.02
C VAL A 731 5.97 25.64 -41.89
N SER A 732 5.48 24.56 -42.49
CA SER A 732 4.31 24.55 -43.36
C SER A 732 3.60 23.20 -43.37
N ILE A 733 2.30 23.24 -43.67
CA ILE A 733 1.49 22.05 -43.92
C ILE A 733 2.12 21.21 -45.04
N GLY A 734 2.40 19.94 -44.73
CA GLY A 734 3.07 18.98 -45.60
C GLY A 734 4.59 18.88 -45.37
N ASP A 735 5.18 19.69 -44.49
CA ASP A 735 6.55 19.48 -44.03
C ASP A 735 6.64 18.22 -43.14
N THR A 736 7.82 17.62 -43.11
CA THR A 736 8.15 16.47 -42.26
C THR A 736 9.28 16.84 -41.32
N ILE A 737 9.11 16.63 -40.02
CA ILE A 737 10.13 16.81 -38.98
C ILE A 737 10.77 15.46 -38.69
N GLU A 738 12.10 15.43 -38.59
CA GLU A 738 12.87 14.24 -38.20
C GLU A 738 13.74 14.65 -36.99
N TYR A 739 13.65 13.95 -35.85
CA TYR A 739 14.37 14.36 -34.63
C TYR A 739 14.92 13.18 -33.82
N ARG A 740 15.89 13.44 -32.94
CA ARG A 740 16.47 12.43 -32.03
C ARG A 740 16.96 13.08 -30.75
N ILE A 741 16.83 12.37 -29.64
CA ILE A 741 17.32 12.78 -28.32
C ILE A 741 18.76 12.28 -28.13
N ILE A 742 19.57 13.09 -27.48
CA ILE A 742 20.95 12.82 -27.08
C ILE A 742 21.08 13.12 -25.59
N ALA A 743 21.70 12.22 -24.84
CA ALA A 743 22.05 12.43 -23.43
C ALA A 743 23.52 12.08 -23.18
N THR A 744 24.17 12.82 -22.28
CA THR A 744 25.54 12.57 -21.82
C THR A 744 25.61 12.58 -20.30
N ASP A 745 26.40 11.69 -19.74
CA ASP A 745 26.66 11.52 -18.30
C ASP A 745 27.59 12.60 -17.71
N SER A 746 27.78 12.54 -16.39
CA SER A 746 28.66 13.43 -15.62
C SER A 746 30.09 12.90 -15.40
N ALA A 747 30.47 11.75 -15.96
CA ALA A 747 31.78 11.16 -15.70
C ALA A 747 32.95 11.91 -16.37
N THR A 748 34.15 11.69 -15.84
CA THR A 748 35.42 12.24 -16.38
C THR A 748 35.73 11.73 -17.80
N GLN A 749 35.19 10.56 -18.17
CA GLN A 749 35.19 10.05 -19.54
C GLN A 749 33.77 10.02 -20.11
N VAL A 750 33.22 11.22 -20.34
CA VAL A 750 31.89 11.44 -20.91
C VAL A 750 31.55 10.42 -22.01
N ASN A 751 30.50 9.69 -21.75
CA ASN A 751 29.86 8.73 -22.63
C ASN A 751 28.51 9.33 -23.11
N GLN A 752 27.77 8.59 -23.94
CA GLN A 752 26.60 9.16 -24.63
C GLN A 752 25.61 8.08 -25.04
N SER A 753 24.32 8.37 -24.90
CA SER A 753 23.22 7.64 -25.52
C SER A 753 22.44 8.51 -26.51
N VAL A 754 21.69 7.85 -27.40
CA VAL A 754 20.91 8.47 -28.47
C VAL A 754 19.62 7.69 -28.67
N ASP A 755 18.48 8.37 -28.74
CA ASP A 755 17.18 7.80 -29.06
C ASP A 755 16.56 8.48 -30.30
N PRO A 756 16.21 7.75 -31.38
CA PRO A 756 16.42 6.32 -31.55
C PRO A 756 17.91 5.98 -31.74
N PRO A 757 18.38 4.79 -31.30
CA PRO A 757 19.79 4.39 -31.44
C PRO A 757 20.32 4.36 -32.89
N VAL A 758 19.42 4.34 -33.89
CA VAL A 758 19.76 4.47 -35.31
C VAL A 758 18.70 5.32 -36.02
N GLY A 759 19.12 6.44 -36.61
CA GLY A 759 18.26 7.31 -37.41
C GLY A 759 17.67 8.47 -36.62
N TYR A 760 16.39 8.72 -36.83
CA TYR A 760 15.57 9.79 -36.25
C TYR A 760 14.12 9.28 -36.09
N HIS A 761 13.41 9.73 -35.07
CA HIS A 761 11.94 9.71 -35.02
C HIS A 761 11.40 10.69 -36.06
N GLN A 762 10.16 10.50 -36.53
CA GLN A 762 9.63 11.26 -37.68
C GLN A 762 8.12 11.49 -37.57
N PHE A 763 7.68 12.73 -37.82
CA PHE A 763 6.28 13.13 -37.91
C PHE A 763 6.04 14.20 -38.98
N ALA A 764 4.81 14.31 -39.48
CA ALA A 764 4.40 15.31 -40.46
C ALA A 764 3.64 16.47 -39.80
N ILE A 765 3.69 17.65 -40.45
CA ILE A 765 2.91 18.82 -40.11
C ILE A 765 1.65 18.83 -40.96
N VAL A 766 0.47 18.70 -40.34
CA VAL A 766 -0.80 18.46 -41.06
C VAL A 766 -1.81 19.60 -40.91
N ASN A 767 -2.72 19.69 -41.90
CA ASN A 767 -3.86 20.60 -41.88
C ASN A 767 -5.03 19.94 -41.15
N SER A 768 -5.07 20.09 -39.83
CA SER A 768 -6.15 19.63 -38.97
C SER A 768 -6.66 20.75 -38.07
N LEU A 769 -7.87 20.59 -37.55
CA LEU A 769 -8.51 21.49 -36.58
C LEU A 769 -8.10 21.20 -35.11
N GLY A 770 -7.41 20.08 -34.86
CA GLY A 770 -7.00 19.65 -33.51
C GLY A 770 -6.79 18.13 -33.47
N SER A 771 -6.24 17.63 -32.37
CA SER A 771 -6.03 16.21 -32.09
C SER A 771 -6.94 15.74 -30.96
N ILE A 772 -7.71 14.67 -31.16
CA ILE A 772 -8.68 14.15 -30.20
C ILE A 772 -8.37 12.68 -29.89
N LEU A 773 -8.37 12.33 -28.61
CA LEU A 773 -8.32 10.93 -28.17
C LEU A 773 -9.73 10.45 -27.87
N VAL A 774 -10.13 9.33 -28.47
CA VAL A 774 -11.35 8.60 -28.13
C VAL A 774 -10.94 7.31 -27.42
N ILE A 775 -11.40 7.14 -26.19
CA ILE A 775 -11.16 5.96 -25.38
C ILE A 775 -12.42 5.10 -25.41
N ASP A 776 -12.31 3.94 -26.05
CA ASP A 776 -13.37 2.96 -26.29
C ASP A 776 -13.38 1.93 -25.15
N ASP A 777 -14.35 2.02 -24.24
CA ASP A 777 -14.59 1.05 -23.15
C ASP A 777 -15.41 -0.17 -23.65
N ASP A 778 -15.96 -0.15 -24.87
CA ASP A 778 -16.62 -1.30 -25.48
C ASP A 778 -15.90 -1.92 -26.71
N PRO A 779 -14.56 -2.16 -26.68
CA PRO A 779 -13.72 -2.52 -27.84
C PRO A 779 -13.79 -4.02 -28.22
N THR A 780 -14.95 -4.65 -27.99
CA THR A 780 -15.32 -6.05 -28.26
C THR A 780 -14.73 -7.14 -27.34
N THR A 781 -15.60 -7.79 -26.57
CA THR A 781 -15.59 -9.26 -26.35
C THR A 781 -16.96 -9.72 -25.83
N THR A 782 -17.21 -11.02 -25.77
CA THR A 782 -18.55 -11.56 -25.45
C THR A 782 -18.77 -11.81 -23.95
N LEU A 783 -19.89 -11.30 -23.39
CA LEU A 783 -20.89 -12.14 -22.73
C LEU A 783 -22.19 -11.39 -22.39
N LEU A 784 -23.13 -12.08 -21.73
CA LEU A 784 -24.42 -11.54 -21.28
C LEU A 784 -24.22 -10.55 -20.12
N VAL A 785 -24.73 -9.32 -20.25
CA VAL A 785 -24.85 -8.39 -19.12
C VAL A 785 -25.72 -9.01 -18.03
N LYS A 786 -25.09 -9.28 -16.87
CA LYS A 786 -25.73 -9.77 -15.65
C LYS A 786 -25.73 -8.63 -14.63
N ASN A 787 -26.64 -7.66 -14.78
CA ASN A 787 -26.73 -6.58 -13.80
C ASN A 787 -27.14 -7.16 -12.42
N THR A 788 -26.20 -7.10 -11.48
CA THR A 788 -26.30 -7.70 -10.14
C THR A 788 -27.24 -6.94 -9.21
N GLU A 789 -27.59 -5.70 -9.54
CA GLU A 789 -28.42 -4.82 -8.71
C GLU A 789 -29.88 -4.76 -9.21
N LYS A 790 -30.10 -4.64 -10.53
CA LYS A 790 -31.42 -4.54 -11.18
C LYS A 790 -32.13 -5.90 -11.34
N GLY A 791 -31.44 -7.02 -11.12
CA GLY A 791 -32.04 -8.31 -10.74
C GLY A 791 -32.82 -9.11 -11.80
N GLN A 792 -32.76 -8.74 -13.09
CA GLN A 792 -33.38 -9.51 -14.17
C GLN A 792 -32.46 -9.70 -15.38
N TRP A 793 -32.40 -10.95 -15.87
CA TRP A 793 -31.81 -11.26 -17.18
C TRP A 793 -32.78 -10.84 -18.31
N LYS A 794 -32.51 -9.71 -18.97
CA LYS A 794 -33.01 -9.46 -20.33
C LYS A 794 -31.89 -9.75 -21.33
N ARG A 795 -32.24 -10.40 -22.44
CA ARG A 795 -31.39 -10.37 -23.64
C ARG A 795 -31.79 -9.13 -24.43
N ASP A 796 -30.83 -8.31 -24.81
CA ASP A 796 -31.08 -7.17 -25.72
C ASP A 796 -31.73 -7.69 -27.03
N PRO A 797 -32.91 -7.17 -27.44
CA PRO A 797 -33.53 -7.52 -28.71
C PRO A 797 -32.80 -6.96 -29.94
N VAL A 798 -31.97 -5.93 -29.79
CA VAL A 798 -31.33 -5.15 -30.85
C VAL A 798 -29.83 -5.00 -30.53
N MET A 799 -29.00 -5.94 -30.99
CA MET A 799 -27.55 -5.79 -30.84
C MET A 799 -27.04 -4.62 -31.71
N ASN A 800 -26.91 -3.44 -31.10
CA ASN A 800 -25.88 -2.50 -31.53
C ASN A 800 -24.51 -3.19 -31.39
N PRO A 801 -23.58 -2.98 -32.34
CA PRO A 801 -22.24 -3.53 -32.21
C PRO A 801 -21.51 -2.82 -31.06
N PHE A 802 -20.73 -3.57 -30.29
CA PHE A 802 -19.80 -2.97 -29.35
C PHE A 802 -18.76 -2.13 -30.12
N GLY A 803 -18.36 -0.99 -29.56
CA GLY A 803 -17.52 0.05 -30.16
C GLY A 803 -18.32 1.05 -31.01
N ALA A 804 -19.66 1.02 -30.95
CA ALA A 804 -20.52 1.84 -31.83
C ALA A 804 -20.42 3.35 -31.57
N SER A 805 -20.41 3.78 -30.31
CA SER A 805 -20.31 5.20 -29.97
C SER A 805 -18.94 5.74 -30.38
N ALA A 806 -17.85 5.09 -29.96
CA ALA A 806 -16.48 5.42 -30.36
C ALA A 806 -16.30 5.46 -31.89
N SER A 807 -16.78 4.43 -32.62
CA SER A 807 -16.73 4.39 -34.09
C SER A 807 -17.51 5.53 -34.75
N LEU A 808 -18.69 5.90 -34.24
CA LEU A 808 -19.49 7.00 -34.77
C LEU A 808 -18.80 8.36 -34.53
N MET A 809 -18.17 8.53 -33.37
CA MET A 809 -17.41 9.72 -33.02
C MET A 809 -16.14 9.86 -33.88
N GLU A 810 -15.33 8.79 -34.00
CA GLU A 810 -14.13 8.75 -34.85
C GLU A 810 -14.45 9.19 -36.28
N ASN A 811 -15.48 8.58 -36.89
CA ASN A 811 -15.87 8.89 -38.27
C ASN A 811 -16.41 10.32 -38.41
N ALA A 812 -17.22 10.80 -37.46
CA ALA A 812 -17.74 12.17 -37.47
C ALA A 812 -16.64 13.22 -37.36
N LEU A 813 -15.68 13.03 -36.44
CA LEU A 813 -14.58 13.96 -36.16
C LEU A 813 -13.53 13.95 -37.28
N THR A 814 -13.22 12.79 -37.84
CA THR A 814 -12.34 12.66 -39.00
C THR A 814 -12.95 13.33 -40.24
N GLU A 815 -14.27 13.20 -40.47
CA GLU A 815 -14.96 13.94 -41.53
C GLU A 815 -15.05 15.45 -41.28
N ALA A 816 -15.00 15.90 -40.02
CA ALA A 816 -14.98 17.32 -39.64
C ALA A 816 -13.58 17.96 -39.80
N GLY A 817 -12.51 17.15 -39.78
CA GLY A 817 -11.13 17.58 -40.02
C GLY A 817 -10.20 17.53 -38.80
N TYR A 818 -10.60 16.86 -37.71
CA TYR A 818 -9.73 16.55 -36.58
C TYR A 818 -8.85 15.33 -36.89
N MET A 819 -7.68 15.25 -36.25
CA MET A 819 -6.99 13.98 -36.08
C MET A 819 -7.67 13.24 -34.93
N VAL A 820 -7.93 11.94 -35.11
CA VAL A 820 -8.50 11.10 -34.06
C VAL A 820 -7.56 9.92 -33.82
N THR A 821 -7.23 9.66 -32.57
CA THR A 821 -6.67 8.40 -32.11
C THR A 821 -7.77 7.65 -31.36
N VAL A 822 -7.91 6.34 -31.57
CA VAL A 822 -8.82 5.48 -30.79
C VAL A 822 -8.01 4.47 -30.00
N GLU A 823 -8.19 4.44 -28.69
CA GLU A 823 -7.51 3.55 -27.74
C GLU A 823 -8.53 2.88 -26.80
N THR A 824 -8.10 1.92 -25.99
CA THR A 824 -8.94 1.33 -24.93
C THR A 824 -8.45 1.72 -23.54
N PRO A 825 -9.27 1.60 -22.48
CA PRO A 825 -8.84 1.73 -21.08
C PRO A 825 -7.74 0.75 -20.62
N THR A 826 -7.33 -0.20 -21.48
CA THR A 826 -6.23 -1.16 -21.23
C THR A 826 -5.00 -0.94 -22.11
N THR A 827 -5.09 -0.07 -23.14
CA THR A 827 -3.95 0.29 -24.01
C THR A 827 -3.54 1.75 -23.91
N THR A 828 -4.40 2.63 -23.37
CA THR A 828 -4.13 4.06 -23.27
C THR A 828 -3.09 4.38 -22.19
N ASP A 829 -2.22 5.34 -22.47
CA ASP A 829 -1.21 5.84 -21.53
C ASP A 829 -1.52 7.29 -21.12
N PRO A 830 -2.00 7.52 -19.88
CA PRO A 830 -2.27 8.86 -19.35
C PRO A 830 -1.10 9.83 -19.42
N ASN A 831 0.15 9.36 -19.43
CA ASN A 831 1.33 10.22 -19.55
C ASN A 831 1.46 10.85 -20.96
N THR A 832 0.67 10.38 -21.93
CA THR A 832 0.61 10.93 -23.29
C THR A 832 -0.59 11.85 -23.52
N TRP A 833 -1.53 11.93 -22.58
CA TRP A 833 -2.84 12.57 -22.79
C TRP A 833 -2.76 14.08 -23.09
N ASP A 834 -1.76 14.78 -22.56
CA ASP A 834 -1.47 16.19 -22.86
C ASP A 834 -1.13 16.43 -24.35
N GLN A 835 -0.85 15.38 -25.13
CA GLN A 835 -0.66 15.50 -26.59
C GLN A 835 -1.98 15.67 -27.36
N TYR A 836 -3.14 15.61 -26.71
CA TYR A 836 -4.46 15.82 -27.31
C TYR A 836 -5.12 17.10 -26.81
N ASP A 837 -5.90 17.74 -27.68
CA ASP A 837 -6.64 18.98 -27.37
C ASP A 837 -7.96 18.69 -26.63
N LEU A 838 -8.44 17.44 -26.71
CA LEU A 838 -9.63 16.94 -26.02
C LEU A 838 -9.63 15.41 -25.92
N ILE A 839 -10.20 14.86 -24.84
CA ILE A 839 -10.40 13.42 -24.63
C ILE A 839 -11.90 13.07 -24.60
N ILE A 840 -12.29 11.94 -25.17
CA ILE A 840 -13.65 11.40 -25.06
C ILE A 840 -13.57 10.01 -24.42
N SER A 841 -14.14 9.84 -23.22
CA SER A 841 -14.40 8.51 -22.65
C SER A 841 -15.76 8.03 -23.15
N SER A 842 -15.76 7.11 -24.11
CA SER A 842 -16.97 6.54 -24.72
C SER A 842 -17.23 5.16 -24.15
N SER A 843 -18.31 5.05 -23.36
CA SER A 843 -18.68 3.83 -22.62
C SER A 843 -19.84 3.09 -23.28
N GLY A 844 -20.62 3.77 -24.13
CA GLY A 844 -21.72 3.16 -24.87
C GLY A 844 -22.75 2.44 -23.96
N ILE A 845 -22.74 1.10 -24.00
CA ILE A 845 -23.57 0.20 -23.15
C ILE A 845 -22.73 -0.72 -22.25
N ASN A 846 -21.42 -0.50 -22.14
CA ASN A 846 -20.53 -1.37 -21.34
C ASN A 846 -20.01 -0.63 -20.11
N GLU A 847 -20.24 -1.21 -18.93
CA GLU A 847 -19.79 -0.69 -17.63
C GLU A 847 -18.38 -1.23 -17.24
N GLY A 848 -17.78 -2.07 -18.10
CA GLY A 848 -16.68 -2.97 -17.74
C GLY A 848 -15.43 -2.30 -17.19
N SER A 849 -14.80 -1.42 -17.98
CA SER A 849 -13.52 -0.80 -17.61
C SER A 849 -13.68 0.48 -16.78
N LEU A 850 -14.91 0.98 -16.61
CA LEU A 850 -15.27 2.01 -15.61
C LEU A 850 -14.99 1.55 -14.17
N SER A 851 -14.77 0.25 -13.95
CA SER A 851 -14.30 -0.33 -12.69
C SER A 851 -12.78 -0.23 -12.48
N ASN A 852 -12.00 0.09 -13.52
CA ASN A 852 -10.54 0.22 -13.43
C ASN A 852 -10.16 1.50 -12.67
N THR A 853 -9.70 1.34 -11.44
CA THR A 853 -9.33 2.46 -10.56
C THR A 853 -8.23 3.33 -11.16
N SER A 854 -7.22 2.75 -11.82
CA SER A 854 -6.13 3.53 -12.44
C SER A 854 -6.62 4.40 -13.61
N TYR A 855 -7.53 3.87 -14.44
CA TYR A 855 -8.15 4.63 -15.53
C TYR A 855 -9.03 5.77 -15.00
N ARG A 856 -9.85 5.49 -13.99
CA ARG A 856 -10.69 6.50 -13.31
C ARG A 856 -9.85 7.62 -12.67
N THR A 857 -8.79 7.26 -11.94
CA THR A 857 -7.88 8.26 -11.32
C THR A 857 -7.15 9.08 -12.38
N ALA A 858 -6.78 8.50 -13.53
CA ALA A 858 -6.22 9.24 -14.65
C ALA A 858 -7.22 10.28 -15.21
N LEU A 859 -8.48 9.90 -15.44
CA LEU A 859 -9.54 10.83 -15.87
C LEU A 859 -9.74 11.96 -14.85
N ILE A 860 -9.83 11.64 -13.55
CA ILE A 860 -9.97 12.65 -12.47
C ILE A 860 -8.78 13.62 -12.47
N ASN A 861 -7.55 13.11 -12.55
CA ASN A 861 -6.35 13.96 -12.58
C ASN A 861 -6.31 14.86 -13.83
N TYR A 862 -6.66 14.33 -15.01
CA TYR A 862 -6.73 15.13 -16.24
C TYR A 862 -7.78 16.26 -16.14
N SER A 863 -8.95 15.96 -15.57
CA SER A 863 -9.97 16.97 -15.25
C SER A 863 -9.47 18.01 -14.25
N MET A 864 -8.87 17.59 -13.12
CA MET A 864 -8.36 18.52 -12.11
C MET A 864 -7.22 19.41 -12.62
N ASN A 865 -6.47 18.97 -13.63
CA ASN A 865 -5.43 19.74 -14.30
C ASN A 865 -5.96 20.71 -15.38
N GLY A 866 -7.28 20.85 -15.55
CA GLY A 866 -7.90 21.74 -16.53
C GLY A 866 -8.11 21.14 -17.92
N GLY A 867 -7.85 19.84 -18.10
CA GLY A 867 -8.06 19.13 -19.36
C GLY A 867 -9.51 19.17 -19.82
N LYS A 868 -9.73 19.20 -21.15
CA LYS A 868 -11.05 19.27 -21.77
C LYS A 868 -11.53 17.89 -22.21
N PHE A 869 -12.75 17.52 -21.82
CA PHE A 869 -13.23 16.15 -22.08
C PHE A 869 -14.75 16.01 -22.27
N ILE A 870 -15.13 14.90 -22.90
CA ILE A 870 -16.51 14.41 -22.96
C ILE A 870 -16.58 13.06 -22.25
N ILE A 871 -17.61 12.88 -21.41
CA ILE A 871 -18.00 11.56 -20.90
C ILE A 871 -19.29 11.13 -21.61
N GLU A 872 -19.36 9.88 -22.05
CA GLU A 872 -20.53 9.31 -22.73
C GLU A 872 -20.85 7.90 -22.24
N GLY A 873 -22.14 7.62 -22.06
CA GLY A 873 -22.67 6.27 -21.80
C GLY A 873 -23.93 6.28 -20.94
N GLY A 874 -24.84 5.34 -21.22
CA GLY A 874 -26.20 5.33 -20.63
C GLY A 874 -26.39 4.56 -19.32
N GLU A 875 -25.33 4.00 -18.72
CA GLU A 875 -25.30 3.53 -17.31
C GLU A 875 -24.19 4.26 -16.51
N VAL A 876 -23.46 5.22 -17.08
CA VAL A 876 -22.30 5.86 -16.43
C VAL A 876 -22.70 6.54 -15.11
N GLY A 877 -23.91 7.12 -15.08
CA GLY A 877 -24.47 7.74 -13.90
C GLY A 877 -24.84 6.69 -12.85
N TRP A 878 -25.48 5.60 -13.28
CA TRP A 878 -25.77 4.46 -12.42
C TRP A 878 -24.50 3.83 -11.82
N THR A 879 -23.46 3.58 -12.62
CA THR A 879 -22.21 2.93 -12.21
C THR A 879 -21.50 3.74 -11.12
N TRP A 880 -21.39 5.06 -11.29
CA TRP A 880 -20.58 5.91 -10.42
C TRP A 880 -21.39 6.74 -9.40
N ARG A 881 -22.69 6.51 -9.24
CA ARG A 881 -23.57 7.20 -8.26
C ARG A 881 -23.11 7.19 -6.79
N ASN A 882 -22.24 6.26 -6.40
CA ASN A 882 -21.67 6.17 -5.05
C ASN A 882 -20.21 6.69 -4.98
N ASP A 883 -19.64 7.11 -6.11
CA ASP A 883 -18.27 7.60 -6.21
C ASP A 883 -18.28 9.14 -6.18
N SER A 884 -17.95 9.70 -5.00
CA SER A 884 -17.99 11.14 -4.79
C SER A 884 -16.89 11.90 -5.54
N GLU A 885 -15.80 11.27 -5.98
CA GLU A 885 -14.76 11.97 -6.73
C GLU A 885 -15.19 12.09 -8.19
N VAL A 886 -15.69 11.00 -8.79
CA VAL A 886 -16.28 11.03 -10.13
C VAL A 886 -17.46 11.99 -10.23
N MET A 887 -18.39 11.96 -9.26
CA MET A 887 -19.57 12.82 -9.30
C MET A 887 -19.25 14.32 -9.18
N ASN A 888 -18.16 14.68 -8.47
CA ASN A 888 -17.73 16.08 -8.31
C ASN A 888 -16.70 16.56 -9.35
N TYR A 889 -15.93 15.66 -9.99
CA TYR A 889 -14.81 16.03 -10.88
C TYR A 889 -14.93 15.53 -12.34
N LEU A 890 -15.87 14.64 -12.66
CA LEU A 890 -16.12 14.17 -14.03
C LEU A 890 -17.54 14.41 -14.50
N LEU A 891 -18.54 14.03 -13.69
CA LEU A 891 -19.96 14.07 -14.08
C LEU A 891 -20.68 15.35 -13.62
N HIS A 892 -20.09 16.09 -12.68
CA HIS A 892 -20.63 17.35 -12.13
C HIS A 892 -22.13 17.26 -11.76
N SER A 893 -22.48 16.14 -11.12
CA SER A 893 -23.85 15.68 -10.86
C SER A 893 -23.99 15.25 -9.40
N VAL A 894 -25.17 15.39 -8.81
CA VAL A 894 -25.40 15.17 -7.36
C VAL A 894 -26.27 13.96 -7.03
N ASP A 895 -27.04 13.44 -7.99
CA ASP A 895 -27.85 12.23 -7.80
C ASP A 895 -28.16 11.55 -9.16
N TRP A 896 -28.51 10.27 -9.11
CA TRP A 896 -29.04 9.49 -10.23
C TRP A 896 -30.50 9.15 -9.91
N ASN A 897 -31.44 9.58 -10.76
CA ASN A 897 -32.88 9.42 -10.49
C ASN A 897 -33.52 8.19 -11.17
N GLY A 898 -32.90 7.64 -12.22
CA GLY A 898 -33.38 6.42 -12.88
C GLY A 898 -32.92 6.23 -14.33
N ASP A 899 -33.15 5.04 -14.88
CA ASP A 899 -33.13 4.83 -16.34
C ASP A 899 -34.29 5.64 -16.97
N ASN A 900 -34.04 6.44 -18.03
CA ASN A 900 -35.12 7.10 -18.77
C ASN A 900 -35.47 6.36 -20.08
N GLU A 901 -36.74 6.45 -20.51
CA GLU A 901 -37.22 6.01 -21.84
C GLU A 901 -37.91 7.19 -22.54
N GLY A 902 -37.20 7.94 -23.39
CA GLY A 902 -37.82 8.97 -24.23
C GLY A 902 -36.89 9.71 -25.20
N ASP A 903 -37.37 10.83 -25.72
CA ASP A 903 -36.54 11.80 -26.45
C ASP A 903 -35.88 12.78 -25.46
N LEU A 904 -34.76 13.42 -25.83
CA LEU A 904 -34.18 14.52 -25.07
C LEU A 904 -34.81 15.87 -25.49
N ASN A 905 -35.24 16.70 -24.54
CA ASN A 905 -35.88 18.00 -24.81
C ASN A 905 -34.97 19.19 -24.49
N LEU A 906 -34.87 20.13 -25.42
CA LEU A 906 -34.07 21.34 -25.25
C LEU A 906 -34.71 22.29 -24.23
N LEU A 907 -33.97 22.66 -23.18
CA LEU A 907 -34.44 23.68 -22.25
C LEU A 907 -34.69 25.02 -22.99
N PRO A 908 -35.86 25.68 -22.83
CA PRO A 908 -36.16 26.94 -23.52
C PRO A 908 -35.21 28.10 -23.20
N SER A 909 -34.47 28.03 -22.09
CA SER A 909 -33.38 28.96 -21.75
C SER A 909 -32.14 28.80 -22.65
N GLN A 910 -31.88 27.58 -23.10
CA GLN A 910 -30.65 27.19 -23.81
C GLN A 910 -30.79 27.20 -25.34
N ALA A 911 -31.89 27.75 -25.85
CA ALA A 911 -32.21 27.77 -27.29
C ALA A 911 -31.21 28.55 -28.18
N ASN A 912 -30.22 29.24 -27.59
CA ASN A 912 -29.13 29.92 -28.29
C ASN A 912 -27.73 29.45 -27.82
N HIS A 913 -27.63 28.31 -27.13
CA HIS A 913 -26.34 27.78 -26.64
C HIS A 913 -25.47 27.33 -27.84
N PRO A 914 -24.13 27.44 -27.78
CA PRO A 914 -23.26 27.01 -28.89
C PRO A 914 -23.49 25.56 -29.32
N ILE A 915 -23.55 24.62 -28.36
CA ILE A 915 -23.92 23.20 -28.58
C ILE A 915 -25.21 23.04 -29.42
N VAL A 916 -26.15 23.98 -29.33
CA VAL A 916 -27.46 23.93 -30.00
C VAL A 916 -27.46 24.64 -31.37
N THR A 917 -26.47 25.51 -31.65
CA THR A 917 -26.55 26.50 -32.73
C THR A 917 -25.30 26.71 -33.59
N VAL A 918 -24.13 26.24 -33.17
CA VAL A 918 -22.84 26.50 -33.84
C VAL A 918 -21.97 25.23 -33.87
N PRO A 919 -21.46 24.80 -35.05
CA PRO A 919 -21.73 25.33 -36.39
C PRO A 919 -23.14 24.99 -36.94
N HIS A 920 -23.88 24.05 -36.35
CA HIS A 920 -25.18 23.58 -36.85
C HIS A 920 -26.35 23.93 -35.92
N GLN A 921 -27.55 24.06 -36.47
CA GLN A 921 -28.79 24.21 -35.69
C GLN A 921 -29.36 22.83 -35.32
N LEU A 922 -29.29 22.46 -34.03
CA LEU A 922 -29.95 21.27 -33.49
C LEU A 922 -31.48 21.48 -33.35
N PRO A 923 -32.27 20.40 -33.36
CA PRO A 923 -33.69 20.46 -33.07
C PRO A 923 -33.99 20.64 -31.57
N ALA A 924 -35.19 21.12 -31.25
CA ALA A 924 -35.65 21.27 -29.88
C ALA A 924 -35.96 19.94 -29.16
N THR A 925 -35.94 18.82 -29.88
CA THR A 925 -36.09 17.46 -29.37
C THR A 925 -35.13 16.56 -30.14
N ILE A 926 -34.24 15.84 -29.45
CA ILE A 926 -33.30 14.88 -30.04
C ILE A 926 -33.85 13.47 -29.77
N PRO A 927 -34.22 12.70 -30.82
CA PRO A 927 -34.78 11.36 -30.62
C PRO A 927 -33.72 10.35 -30.20
N ILE A 928 -33.95 9.68 -29.07
CA ILE A 928 -33.13 8.57 -28.57
C ILE A 928 -33.92 7.26 -28.74
N THR A 929 -33.26 6.26 -29.30
CA THR A 929 -33.86 4.93 -29.50
C THR A 929 -33.61 4.08 -28.26
N TYR A 930 -34.53 4.08 -27.30
CA TYR A 930 -34.41 3.18 -26.15
C TYR A 930 -34.50 1.71 -26.60
N THR A 931 -33.40 0.96 -26.57
CA THR A 931 -33.36 -0.47 -26.92
C THR A 931 -33.30 -1.37 -25.68
N ALA A 932 -32.60 -0.92 -24.63
CA ALA A 932 -32.37 -1.65 -23.39
C ALA A 932 -32.12 -0.69 -22.21
N TYR A 933 -32.03 -1.25 -21.00
CA TYR A 933 -31.33 -0.60 -19.89
C TYR A 933 -29.92 -0.21 -20.36
N GLY A 934 -29.45 0.98 -19.97
CA GLY A 934 -28.23 1.58 -20.51
C GLY A 934 -28.37 2.36 -21.82
N SER A 935 -29.59 2.71 -22.23
CA SER A 935 -29.78 3.67 -23.34
C SER A 935 -29.65 5.13 -22.88
N GLU A 936 -30.17 5.46 -21.69
CA GLU A 936 -30.31 6.83 -21.16
C GLU A 936 -30.48 6.78 -19.61
N ASP A 937 -29.70 7.58 -18.89
CA ASP A 937 -29.76 7.86 -17.44
C ASP A 937 -30.41 9.24 -17.20
N ALA A 938 -31.16 9.39 -16.11
CA ALA A 938 -31.65 10.68 -15.62
C ALA A 938 -30.77 11.21 -14.48
N MET A 939 -29.91 12.19 -14.78
CA MET A 939 -28.89 12.70 -13.86
C MET A 939 -29.20 14.08 -13.32
N THR A 940 -29.27 14.27 -12.00
CA THR A 940 -29.47 15.59 -11.40
C THR A 940 -28.17 16.40 -11.43
N PRO A 941 -28.12 17.56 -12.14
CA PRO A 941 -26.91 18.38 -12.22
C PRO A 941 -26.51 18.95 -10.85
N GLY A 942 -25.21 18.99 -10.59
CA GLY A 942 -24.59 19.58 -9.39
C GLY A 942 -24.21 21.03 -9.60
N ASP A 943 -22.94 21.25 -9.94
CA ASP A 943 -22.39 22.53 -10.38
C ASP A 943 -22.38 22.69 -11.92
N ALA A 944 -22.54 21.60 -12.68
CA ALA A 944 -22.89 21.66 -14.10
C ALA A 944 -24.29 22.25 -14.34
N TYR A 945 -24.51 22.79 -15.54
CA TYR A 945 -25.81 23.27 -15.98
C TYR A 945 -26.39 22.44 -17.14
N LEU A 946 -27.71 22.39 -17.18
CA LEU A 946 -28.51 21.56 -18.08
C LEU A 946 -28.68 22.21 -19.46
N ILE A 947 -28.52 21.43 -20.55
CA ILE A 947 -28.86 21.82 -21.93
C ILE A 947 -30.14 21.10 -22.41
N TYR A 948 -30.13 19.77 -22.36
CA TYR A 948 -31.26 18.91 -22.76
C TYR A 948 -31.73 18.06 -21.58
N GLU A 949 -32.99 18.23 -21.20
CA GLU A 949 -33.66 17.46 -20.15
C GLU A 949 -34.23 16.13 -20.66
N THR A 950 -34.29 15.13 -19.79
CA THR A 950 -34.96 13.85 -20.13
C THR A 950 -36.48 14.03 -20.29
N THR A 951 -37.15 13.14 -21.04
CA THR A 951 -38.62 13.20 -21.16
C THR A 951 -39.36 12.63 -19.94
N GLY A 952 -38.81 11.61 -19.28
CA GLY A 952 -39.46 10.92 -18.16
C GLY A 952 -39.35 11.66 -16.83
N GLU A 953 -38.18 12.22 -16.54
CA GLU A 953 -37.91 13.04 -15.35
C GLU A 953 -37.41 14.45 -15.77
N PRO A 954 -38.34 15.38 -16.10
CA PRO A 954 -37.98 16.73 -16.53
C PRO A 954 -37.32 17.55 -15.43
N GLY A 955 -36.17 18.14 -15.75
CA GLY A 955 -35.25 18.78 -14.80
C GLY A 955 -33.94 18.02 -14.60
N ASP A 956 -33.88 16.73 -14.94
CA ASP A 956 -32.64 15.94 -14.97
C ASP A 956 -32.01 15.92 -16.37
N ALA A 957 -30.69 15.71 -16.41
CA ALA A 957 -29.86 15.79 -17.59
C ALA A 957 -29.82 14.50 -18.41
N GLY A 958 -30.06 14.64 -19.71
CA GLY A 958 -29.39 13.83 -20.74
C GLY A 958 -28.11 14.51 -21.27
N ILE A 959 -28.07 15.84 -21.30
CA ILE A 959 -26.86 16.63 -21.64
C ILE A 959 -26.65 17.73 -20.59
N SER A 960 -25.58 17.61 -19.80
CA SER A 960 -25.08 18.64 -18.89
C SER A 960 -23.71 19.18 -19.34
N VAL A 961 -23.38 20.40 -18.93
CA VAL A 961 -22.16 21.13 -19.27
C VAL A 961 -21.54 21.69 -18.00
N TYR A 962 -20.24 21.50 -17.81
CA TYR A 962 -19.47 22.11 -16.73
C TYR A 962 -18.42 23.09 -17.28
N ASP A 963 -18.36 24.25 -16.65
CA ASP A 963 -17.37 25.30 -16.86
C ASP A 963 -16.79 25.65 -15.47
N ASN A 964 -15.47 25.59 -15.36
CA ASN A 964 -14.75 25.83 -14.11
C ASN A 964 -14.61 27.31 -13.73
N ASN A 965 -14.88 28.23 -14.66
CA ASN A 965 -14.67 29.67 -14.47
C ASN A 965 -15.96 30.50 -14.39
N GLY A 966 -17.08 29.97 -14.90
CA GLY A 966 -18.43 30.52 -14.73
C GLY A 966 -18.80 31.64 -15.70
N PHE A 967 -18.02 31.84 -16.77
CA PHE A 967 -18.24 32.84 -17.82
C PHE A 967 -18.15 32.19 -19.22
N PRO A 968 -18.97 31.18 -19.53
CA PRO A 968 -18.70 30.24 -20.63
C PRO A 968 -18.78 30.89 -22.02
N GLU A 969 -17.61 31.11 -22.62
CA GLU A 969 -17.46 31.19 -24.09
C GLU A 969 -17.02 29.82 -24.66
N SER A 970 -16.39 28.96 -23.84
CA SER A 970 -16.24 27.52 -24.03
C SER A 970 -16.84 26.77 -22.82
N ALA A 971 -16.40 25.54 -22.57
CA ALA A 971 -16.60 24.79 -21.32
C ALA A 971 -15.34 23.94 -21.02
N GLN A 972 -15.29 23.32 -19.84
CA GLN A 972 -14.28 22.30 -19.53
C GLN A 972 -14.76 20.90 -19.93
N SER A 973 -15.98 20.53 -19.52
CA SER A 973 -16.51 19.19 -19.80
C SER A 973 -17.99 19.16 -20.16
N VAL A 974 -18.37 18.12 -20.90
CA VAL A 974 -19.76 17.85 -21.28
C VAL A 974 -20.04 16.37 -21.02
N TYR A 975 -21.14 16.09 -20.32
CA TYR A 975 -21.57 14.73 -20.03
C TYR A 975 -22.84 14.41 -20.82
N TYR A 976 -22.74 13.36 -21.64
CA TYR A 976 -23.86 12.70 -22.30
C TYR A 976 -24.30 11.51 -21.45
N ALA A 977 -25.37 11.67 -20.67
CA ALA A 977 -25.97 10.62 -19.83
C ALA A 977 -26.80 9.62 -20.65
N PHE A 978 -26.33 9.27 -21.85
CA PHE A 978 -27.00 8.35 -22.78
C PHE A 978 -25.98 7.73 -23.72
N ASN A 979 -26.34 6.61 -24.32
CA ASN A 979 -25.54 5.99 -25.37
C ASN A 979 -25.71 6.79 -26.68
N PHE A 980 -24.62 7.42 -27.15
CA PHE A 980 -24.60 8.28 -28.32
C PHE A 980 -24.99 7.57 -29.62
N ALA A 981 -24.72 6.27 -29.74
CA ALA A 981 -25.16 5.44 -30.87
C ALA A 981 -26.69 5.18 -30.90
N GLN A 982 -27.44 5.57 -29.86
CA GLN A 982 -28.91 5.49 -29.84
C GLN A 982 -29.62 6.71 -30.45
N ILE A 983 -28.92 7.81 -30.75
CA ILE A 983 -29.50 8.97 -31.45
C ILE A 983 -30.05 8.49 -32.80
N SER A 984 -31.37 8.57 -33.00
CA SER A 984 -32.06 7.90 -34.12
C SER A 984 -31.74 8.46 -35.51
N ASP A 985 -31.08 9.61 -35.61
CA ASP A 985 -30.66 10.26 -36.85
C ASP A 985 -29.17 10.63 -36.76
N SER A 986 -28.35 9.98 -37.58
CA SER A 986 -26.89 10.20 -37.59
C SER A 986 -26.48 11.61 -38.02
N SER A 987 -27.36 12.38 -38.68
CA SER A 987 -27.10 13.79 -38.97
C SER A 987 -27.31 14.68 -37.75
N ILE A 988 -28.20 14.31 -36.83
CA ILE A 988 -28.33 14.97 -35.51
C ILE A 988 -27.15 14.60 -34.62
N ALA A 989 -26.76 13.31 -34.58
CA ALA A 989 -25.62 12.85 -33.80
C ALA A 989 -24.32 13.56 -34.21
N LYS A 990 -24.02 13.58 -35.51
CA LYS A 990 -22.85 14.28 -36.06
C LYS A 990 -22.88 15.78 -35.77
N ALA A 991 -24.05 16.43 -35.93
CA ALA A 991 -24.19 17.85 -35.63
C ALA A 991 -23.99 18.15 -34.13
N LEU A 992 -24.50 17.31 -33.23
CA LEU A 992 -24.33 17.46 -31.79
C LEU A 992 -22.85 17.36 -31.39
N LEU A 993 -22.13 16.37 -31.93
CA LEU A 993 -20.71 16.21 -31.66
C LEU A 993 -19.87 17.34 -32.25
N GLU A 994 -20.07 17.72 -33.52
CA GLU A 994 -19.36 18.86 -34.12
C GLU A 994 -19.61 20.16 -33.36
N ASN A 995 -20.85 20.41 -32.91
CA ASN A 995 -21.17 21.58 -32.09
C ASN A 995 -20.51 21.54 -30.71
N THR A 996 -20.51 20.38 -30.05
CA THR A 996 -19.94 20.22 -28.70
C THR A 996 -18.42 20.33 -28.71
N ILE A 997 -17.76 19.72 -29.69
CA ILE A 997 -16.32 19.83 -29.88
C ILE A 997 -15.93 21.24 -30.31
N ASN A 998 -16.68 21.90 -31.21
CA ASN A 998 -16.41 23.30 -31.55
C ASN A 998 -16.60 24.24 -30.35
N TYR A 999 -17.58 23.97 -29.49
CA TYR A 999 -17.77 24.74 -28.25
C TYR A 999 -16.65 24.50 -27.23
N LEU A 1000 -16.27 23.25 -26.96
CA LEU A 1000 -15.17 22.93 -26.04
C LEU A 1000 -13.82 23.48 -26.55
N LEU A 1001 -13.56 23.41 -27.86
CA LEU A 1001 -12.36 23.93 -28.51
C LEU A 1001 -12.51 25.39 -28.99
N THR A 1002 -13.53 26.13 -28.56
CA THR A 1002 -13.58 27.59 -28.78
C THR A 1002 -12.53 28.26 -27.90
N GLU A 1003 -11.69 29.11 -28.48
CA GLU A 1003 -10.85 30.03 -27.70
C GLU A 1003 -11.75 30.92 -26.85
N GLU A 1004 -11.71 30.75 -25.52
CA GLU A 1004 -12.23 31.80 -24.64
C GLU A 1004 -11.37 33.05 -24.81
N PRO A 1005 -11.95 34.27 -24.80
CA PRO A 1005 -11.17 35.50 -24.83
C PRO A 1005 -10.37 35.60 -23.53
N GLY A 1006 -9.12 35.13 -23.60
CA GLY A 1006 -8.31 34.61 -22.50
C GLY A 1006 -8.75 34.96 -21.09
N GLN A 1007 -9.22 33.95 -20.36
CA GLN A 1007 -8.89 33.81 -18.94
C GLN A 1007 -7.36 33.68 -18.86
N ASN A 1008 -6.71 34.84 -18.75
CA ASN A 1008 -5.29 35.02 -18.44
C ASN A 1008 -4.79 33.87 -17.55
N SER A 1009 -3.86 33.06 -18.03
CA SER A 1009 -3.26 32.00 -17.24
C SER A 1009 -2.60 32.57 -15.98
N ALA A 1010 -2.71 31.89 -14.84
CA ALA A 1010 -1.93 32.30 -13.66
C ALA A 1010 -0.46 31.88 -13.85
N PRO A 1011 0.53 32.59 -13.27
CA PRO A 1011 1.93 32.24 -13.45
C PRO A 1011 2.25 30.87 -12.86
N SER A 1012 3.29 30.20 -13.35
CA SER A 1012 3.66 28.86 -12.90
C SER A 1012 3.86 28.76 -11.39
N SER A 1013 3.72 27.55 -10.86
CA SER A 1013 4.20 27.23 -9.52
C SER A 1013 5.72 27.49 -9.40
N PHE A 1014 6.17 27.78 -8.18
CA PHE A 1014 7.55 28.12 -7.86
C PHE A 1014 7.83 27.94 -6.36
N SER A 1015 9.07 27.63 -6.00
CA SER A 1015 9.47 27.35 -4.61
C SER A 1015 10.17 28.52 -3.89
N LEU A 1016 10.08 28.51 -2.56
CA LEU A 1016 10.82 29.39 -1.66
C LEU A 1016 12.26 28.87 -1.41
N LEU A 1017 13.25 29.77 -1.33
CA LEU A 1017 14.67 29.39 -1.22
C LEU A 1017 15.33 29.90 0.07
N LEU A 1018 15.16 31.17 0.43
CA LEU A 1018 15.75 31.79 1.64
C LEU A 1018 14.82 32.85 2.23
N PRO A 1019 14.70 32.99 3.57
CA PRO A 1019 15.20 32.09 4.61
C PRO A 1019 14.53 30.72 4.53
N VAL A 1020 15.30 29.64 4.74
CA VAL A 1020 14.77 28.26 4.71
C VAL A 1020 13.76 28.02 5.84
N ASN A 1021 12.91 27.00 5.67
CA ASN A 1021 11.93 26.64 6.70
C ASN A 1021 12.62 26.28 8.03
N GLY A 1022 12.29 27.01 9.10
CA GLY A 1022 12.90 26.88 10.43
C GLY A 1022 14.12 27.76 10.71
N ASP A 1023 14.55 28.63 9.78
CA ASP A 1023 15.75 29.46 9.96
C ASP A 1023 15.62 30.46 11.14
N THR A 1024 16.75 30.86 11.72
CA THR A 1024 16.83 31.84 12.82
C THR A 1024 17.53 33.11 12.35
N VAL A 1025 16.74 34.10 11.94
CA VAL A 1025 17.24 35.33 11.34
C VAL A 1025 17.67 36.32 12.43
N ALA A 1026 18.97 36.35 12.73
CA ALA A 1026 19.57 37.12 13.83
C ALA A 1026 19.54 38.67 13.68
N SER A 1027 18.81 39.22 12.71
CA SER A 1027 18.68 40.66 12.47
C SER A 1027 17.28 41.01 12.00
N THR A 1028 16.54 41.80 12.78
CA THR A 1028 15.22 42.33 12.38
C THR A 1028 15.32 43.63 11.58
N ASP A 1029 16.50 44.26 11.53
CA ASP A 1029 16.76 45.49 10.76
C ASP A 1029 16.92 45.23 9.25
N SER A 1030 17.29 44.00 8.86
CA SER A 1030 17.42 43.61 7.45
C SER A 1030 17.36 42.09 7.27
N ILE A 1031 16.39 41.60 6.48
CA ILE A 1031 16.22 40.18 6.15
C ILE A 1031 16.29 40.00 4.62
N PHE A 1032 17.00 38.98 4.16
CA PHE A 1032 17.07 38.65 2.74
C PHE A 1032 16.11 37.51 2.42
N PHE A 1033 15.18 37.76 1.49
CA PHE A 1033 14.24 36.81 0.94
C PHE A 1033 14.62 36.46 -0.50
N GLN A 1034 14.48 35.20 -0.88
CA GLN A 1034 14.73 34.71 -2.25
C GLN A 1034 13.82 33.52 -2.57
N TRP A 1035 13.30 33.49 -3.80
CA TRP A 1035 12.42 32.44 -4.33
C TRP A 1035 12.82 32.09 -5.78
N GLN A 1036 12.23 31.05 -6.34
CA GLN A 1036 12.38 30.67 -7.75
C GLN A 1036 11.56 31.60 -8.66
N GLN A 1037 11.97 31.76 -9.92
CA GLN A 1037 11.17 32.50 -10.90
C GLN A 1037 9.95 31.69 -11.34
N ALA A 1038 8.76 32.28 -11.22
CA ALA A 1038 7.57 31.82 -11.92
C ALA A 1038 7.59 32.29 -13.38
N ILE A 1039 7.07 31.46 -14.28
CA ILE A 1039 6.94 31.74 -15.71
C ILE A 1039 5.46 31.86 -16.03
N ASP A 1040 5.07 32.92 -16.72
CA ASP A 1040 3.69 33.10 -17.17
C ASP A 1040 3.43 32.28 -18.45
N PRO A 1041 2.38 31.42 -18.50
CA PRO A 1041 2.09 30.62 -19.69
C PRO A 1041 1.68 31.44 -20.92
N ASP A 1042 1.01 32.58 -20.71
CA ASP A 1042 0.56 33.47 -21.79
C ASP A 1042 1.69 34.44 -22.21
N GLY A 1043 2.76 34.51 -21.40
CA GLY A 1043 3.95 35.32 -21.60
C GLY A 1043 3.87 36.72 -20.99
N ASP A 1044 2.89 36.98 -20.10
CA ASP A 1044 2.70 38.31 -19.51
C ASP A 1044 3.73 38.62 -18.39
N PRO A 1045 4.02 39.91 -18.08
CA PRO A 1045 5.11 40.28 -17.18
C PRO A 1045 4.84 40.00 -15.69
N VAL A 1046 5.24 38.81 -15.22
CA VAL A 1046 5.14 38.41 -13.81
C VAL A 1046 5.76 39.43 -12.84
N THR A 1047 4.97 39.86 -11.88
CA THR A 1047 5.38 40.57 -10.67
C THR A 1047 5.15 39.70 -9.43
N TYR A 1048 5.82 40.02 -8.32
CA TYR A 1048 5.72 39.26 -7.08
C TYR A 1048 5.25 40.12 -5.91
N THR A 1049 4.48 39.50 -5.02
CA THR A 1049 4.03 40.05 -3.75
C THR A 1049 4.52 39.15 -2.62
N LEU A 1050 5.49 39.65 -1.84
CA LEU A 1050 5.97 38.98 -0.63
C LEU A 1050 5.04 39.30 0.53
N LYS A 1051 4.57 38.27 1.26
CA LYS A 1051 3.92 38.42 2.56
C LYS A 1051 4.79 37.83 3.66
N ILE A 1052 4.90 38.56 4.77
CA ILE A 1052 5.59 38.14 6.01
C ILE A 1052 4.60 38.39 7.14
N TYR A 1053 4.26 37.39 7.95
CA TYR A 1053 3.18 37.53 8.92
C TYR A 1053 3.34 36.65 10.16
N ASN A 1054 2.65 37.01 11.24
CA ASN A 1054 2.57 36.21 12.46
C ASN A 1054 1.09 36.14 12.93
N ALA A 1055 0.86 35.69 14.16
CA ALA A 1055 -0.50 35.54 14.70
C ALA A 1055 -1.26 36.87 14.98
N MET A 1056 -0.61 38.03 14.78
CA MET A 1056 -1.11 39.37 15.15
C MET A 1056 -1.05 40.38 14.00
N ASP A 1057 0.00 40.35 13.18
CA ASP A 1057 0.28 41.32 12.10
C ASP A 1057 0.67 40.64 10.77
N THR A 1058 0.28 41.27 9.66
CA THR A 1058 0.69 40.91 8.29
C THR A 1058 1.40 42.09 7.63
N ILE A 1059 2.60 41.84 7.12
CA ILE A 1059 3.38 42.72 6.25
C ILE A 1059 3.27 42.21 4.82
N GLN A 1060 3.15 43.13 3.87
CA GLN A 1060 3.05 42.83 2.44
C GLN A 1060 3.94 43.80 1.65
N VAL A 1061 4.62 43.29 0.63
CA VAL A 1061 5.49 44.07 -0.29
C VAL A 1061 5.14 43.66 -1.72
N ASP A 1062 4.38 44.53 -2.39
CA ASP A 1062 3.80 44.30 -3.72
C ASP A 1062 4.72 44.77 -4.88
N ASN A 1063 4.43 44.32 -6.10
CA ASN A 1063 5.03 44.78 -7.36
C ASN A 1063 6.56 44.59 -7.46
N LEU A 1064 7.10 43.54 -6.84
CA LEU A 1064 8.51 43.16 -6.98
C LEU A 1064 8.74 42.53 -8.36
N THR A 1065 9.80 42.94 -9.07
CA THR A 1065 10.15 42.36 -10.39
C THR A 1065 11.37 41.42 -10.34
N ASP A 1066 12.09 41.42 -9.23
CA ASP A 1066 13.23 40.54 -8.96
C ASP A 1066 12.79 39.40 -8.04
N THR A 1067 13.37 38.20 -8.19
CA THR A 1067 13.07 37.02 -7.35
C THR A 1067 13.77 37.03 -5.98
N SER A 1068 14.19 38.21 -5.51
CA SER A 1068 14.79 38.39 -4.20
C SER A 1068 14.62 39.81 -3.65
N LEU A 1069 14.62 39.96 -2.33
CA LEU A 1069 14.42 41.24 -1.65
C LEU A 1069 15.23 41.31 -0.35
N VAL A 1070 15.95 42.41 -0.12
CA VAL A 1070 16.44 42.79 1.22
C VAL A 1070 15.38 43.66 1.90
N TYR A 1071 14.53 43.02 2.69
CA TYR A 1071 13.46 43.66 3.46
C TYR A 1071 14.04 44.40 4.68
N THR A 1072 13.61 45.64 4.93
CA THR A 1072 14.21 46.52 5.96
C THR A 1072 13.24 47.42 6.74
N GLN A 1073 11.96 47.55 6.33
CA GLN A 1073 10.99 48.48 6.95
C GLN A 1073 9.53 47.99 6.76
N PRO A 1074 8.67 48.02 7.80
CA PRO A 1074 9.00 48.13 9.22
C PRO A 1074 10.01 47.08 9.72
N ILE A 1075 10.61 47.35 10.88
CA ILE A 1075 11.46 46.39 11.61
C ILE A 1075 10.54 45.32 12.21
N LEU A 1076 10.89 44.04 12.04
CA LEU A 1076 10.11 42.94 12.62
C LEU A 1076 10.24 42.89 14.14
N GLU A 1077 9.23 42.35 14.82
CA GLU A 1077 9.30 42.06 16.25
C GLU A 1077 10.36 40.99 16.55
N THR A 1078 10.75 40.88 17.81
CA THR A 1078 11.82 40.00 18.30
C THR A 1078 11.26 39.10 19.39
N ASP A 1079 11.71 37.85 19.49
CA ASP A 1079 11.03 36.75 20.21
C ASP A 1079 9.79 36.26 19.43
N THR A 1080 9.87 36.19 18.09
CA THR A 1080 8.70 36.05 17.22
C THR A 1080 8.96 35.09 16.06
N THR A 1081 8.07 34.12 15.88
CA THR A 1081 8.02 33.32 14.65
C THR A 1081 7.20 34.06 13.59
N TYR A 1082 7.79 34.23 12.41
CA TYR A 1082 7.15 34.78 11.23
C TYR A 1082 7.04 33.71 10.16
N TYR A 1083 5.86 33.61 9.55
CA TYR A 1083 5.59 32.85 8.33
C TYR A 1083 5.80 33.77 7.14
N TRP A 1084 6.29 33.25 6.02
CA TRP A 1084 6.41 34.00 4.79
C TRP A 1084 6.07 33.18 3.56
N ARG A 1085 5.43 33.85 2.60
CA ARG A 1085 4.97 33.27 1.34
C ARG A 1085 5.02 34.33 0.25
N VAL A 1086 5.24 33.90 -0.99
CA VAL A 1086 5.30 34.79 -2.15
C VAL A 1086 4.14 34.48 -3.09
N PHE A 1087 3.60 35.50 -3.74
CA PHE A 1087 2.54 35.37 -4.74
C PHE A 1087 3.05 35.99 -6.05
N ALA A 1088 3.19 35.18 -7.09
CA ALA A 1088 3.42 35.64 -8.46
C ALA A 1088 2.10 36.17 -9.06
N SER A 1089 2.16 37.18 -9.92
CA SER A 1089 1.00 37.79 -10.58
C SER A 1089 1.40 38.53 -11.86
N ASP A 1090 0.79 38.13 -12.96
CA ASP A 1090 0.70 38.81 -14.25
C ASP A 1090 0.00 40.19 -14.19
N GLY A 1091 -0.90 40.40 -13.20
CA GLY A 1091 -1.68 41.63 -13.00
C GLY A 1091 -3.20 41.43 -13.02
N GLN A 1092 -3.68 40.23 -13.33
CA GLN A 1092 -5.07 39.76 -13.37
C GLN A 1092 -5.26 38.57 -12.42
N LEU A 1093 -4.45 37.51 -12.53
CA LEU A 1093 -4.44 36.35 -11.64
C LEU A 1093 -3.22 36.33 -10.69
N THR A 1094 -3.20 35.35 -9.78
CA THR A 1094 -2.10 35.17 -8.81
C THR A 1094 -1.84 33.70 -8.46
N THR A 1095 -0.59 33.26 -8.51
CA THR A 1095 -0.14 31.94 -8.01
C THR A 1095 0.69 32.11 -6.75
N ALA A 1096 0.39 31.34 -5.71
CA ALA A 1096 1.21 31.31 -4.50
C ALA A 1096 2.41 30.36 -4.67
N SER A 1097 3.52 30.65 -3.99
CA SER A 1097 4.64 29.70 -3.86
C SER A 1097 4.14 28.37 -3.29
N LEU A 1098 4.72 27.25 -3.73
CA LEU A 1098 4.30 25.90 -3.32
C LEU A 1098 4.31 25.77 -1.79
N GLU A 1099 5.39 26.21 -1.16
CA GLU A 1099 5.56 26.19 0.28
C GLU A 1099 5.16 27.51 0.95
N GLU A 1100 4.94 27.42 2.25
CA GLU A 1100 5.02 28.54 3.19
C GLU A 1100 6.08 28.20 4.22
N PHE A 1101 7.08 29.07 4.37
CA PHE A 1101 8.21 28.84 5.27
C PHE A 1101 8.09 29.69 6.53
N LEU A 1102 8.53 29.16 7.66
CA LEU A 1102 8.66 29.93 8.91
C LEU A 1102 10.12 30.28 9.19
N PHE A 1103 10.35 31.42 9.83
CA PHE A 1103 11.64 31.76 10.45
C PHE A 1103 11.41 32.43 11.82
N TYR A 1104 12.40 32.35 12.69
CA TYR A 1104 12.36 32.90 14.04
C TYR A 1104 13.27 34.12 14.16
N THR A 1105 12.73 35.23 14.66
CA THR A 1105 13.51 36.42 15.06
C THR A 1105 13.81 36.33 16.56
N PRO A 1106 15.07 36.14 16.98
CA PRO A 1106 15.40 36.03 18.39
C PRO A 1106 15.25 37.38 19.11
N VAL A 1107 15.00 37.36 20.43
CA VAL A 1107 14.99 38.56 21.29
C VAL A 1107 16.27 39.37 21.01
N VAL A 1108 16.16 40.61 20.51
CA VAL A 1108 17.31 41.53 20.43
C VAL A 1108 17.55 42.11 21.81
N VAL A 1109 18.12 41.29 22.69
CA VAL A 1109 18.42 41.67 24.07
C VAL A 1109 19.53 42.72 24.02
N ASN A 1110 19.15 43.99 24.18
CA ASN A 1110 20.08 45.12 24.15
C ASN A 1110 20.86 45.22 25.47
N VAL A 1111 21.59 44.16 25.80
CA VAL A 1111 22.48 44.05 26.96
C VAL A 1111 23.76 44.81 26.62
N GLY A 1112 23.75 46.11 26.93
CA GLY A 1112 24.98 46.89 27.01
C GLY A 1112 26.00 46.17 27.90
N SER A 1113 27.20 45.96 27.37
CA SER A 1113 28.06 44.88 27.85
C SER A 1113 28.83 45.24 29.13
N ASP A 1114 28.58 44.47 30.19
CA ASP A 1114 29.62 44.04 31.13
C ASP A 1114 29.80 42.53 30.87
N LYS A 1115 30.57 42.10 29.86
CA LYS A 1115 31.64 42.83 29.15
C LYS A 1115 31.66 42.51 27.66
N ASP A 1116 32.24 43.42 26.88
CA ASP A 1116 32.82 43.05 25.59
C ASP A 1116 33.92 42.01 25.81
N GLU A 1117 33.78 40.81 25.24
CA GLU A 1117 34.96 40.08 24.77
C GLU A 1117 35.48 40.78 23.52
N LEU A 1118 36.20 41.89 23.76
CA LEU A 1118 37.11 42.47 22.78
C LEU A 1118 37.94 41.32 22.19
N PRO A 1119 37.99 41.17 20.85
CA PRO A 1119 38.53 39.96 20.25
C PRO A 1119 39.95 39.72 20.77
N GLY A 1120 40.25 38.53 21.31
CA GLY A 1120 41.49 38.32 22.07
C GLY A 1120 42.78 38.46 21.24
N THR A 1121 42.67 38.41 19.91
CA THR A 1121 43.79 38.48 18.96
C THR A 1121 43.41 39.30 17.72
N PHE A 1122 44.44 39.73 16.96
CA PHE A 1122 44.23 40.20 15.60
C PHE A 1122 43.91 39.01 14.69
N HIS A 1123 42.93 39.18 13.79
CA HIS A 1123 42.54 38.16 12.82
C HIS A 1123 42.13 38.84 11.49
N LEU A 1124 42.37 38.17 10.36
CA LEU A 1124 41.78 38.50 9.07
C LEU A 1124 40.99 37.29 8.56
N SER A 1125 39.66 37.39 8.60
CA SER A 1125 38.73 36.39 8.07
C SER A 1125 38.91 36.25 6.55
N GLN A 1126 38.41 35.15 5.98
CA GLN A 1126 38.26 35.08 4.54
C GLN A 1126 37.07 35.96 4.11
N ASN A 1127 37.20 36.62 2.97
CA ASN A 1127 36.16 37.48 2.40
C ASN A 1127 35.03 36.64 1.81
N TYR A 1128 33.82 37.18 1.85
CA TYR A 1128 32.61 36.50 1.35
C TYR A 1128 31.73 37.45 0.52
N PRO A 1129 31.18 37.00 -0.63
CA PRO A 1129 31.51 35.74 -1.32
C PRO A 1129 32.95 35.71 -1.87
N ASN A 1130 33.46 34.54 -2.25
CA ASN A 1130 34.78 34.37 -2.89
C ASN A 1130 34.89 33.00 -3.62
N PRO A 1131 34.86 32.94 -4.96
CA PRO A 1131 34.86 34.07 -5.90
C PRO A 1131 33.64 34.98 -5.78
N PHE A 1132 33.73 36.19 -6.34
CA PHE A 1132 32.68 37.21 -6.22
C PHE A 1132 32.52 38.02 -7.51
N ASN A 1133 31.31 38.54 -7.73
CA ASN A 1133 30.97 39.48 -8.79
C ASN A 1133 29.82 40.39 -8.32
N PRO A 1134 29.94 41.73 -8.31
CA PRO A 1134 31.15 42.54 -8.39
C PRO A 1134 31.76 42.88 -7.01
N ALA A 1135 31.07 42.58 -5.90
CA ALA A 1135 31.41 43.03 -4.55
C ALA A 1135 31.63 41.88 -3.54
N THR A 1136 32.44 42.12 -2.49
CA THR A 1136 32.76 41.15 -1.43
C THR A 1136 33.08 41.85 -0.10
N THR A 1137 32.71 41.26 1.03
CA THR A 1137 33.01 41.81 2.37
C THR A 1137 34.22 41.12 3.00
N ILE A 1138 35.16 41.92 3.52
CA ILE A 1138 36.34 41.50 4.28
C ILE A 1138 36.11 41.83 5.77
N GLU A 1139 36.12 40.81 6.63
CA GLU A 1139 36.11 41.00 8.09
C GLU A 1139 37.52 40.88 8.70
N PHE A 1140 37.85 41.73 9.67
CA PHE A 1140 39.07 41.64 10.46
C PHE A 1140 38.84 42.09 11.91
N HIS A 1141 39.65 41.56 12.83
CA HIS A 1141 39.52 41.77 14.27
C HIS A 1141 40.70 42.60 14.81
N VAL A 1142 40.42 43.51 15.74
CA VAL A 1142 41.39 44.40 16.39
C VAL A 1142 41.27 44.20 17.92
N PRO A 1143 42.28 43.62 18.61
CA PRO A 1143 42.23 43.31 20.04
C PRO A 1143 42.61 44.49 20.94
N GLN A 1144 43.42 45.42 20.42
CA GLN A 1144 43.96 46.57 21.12
C GLN A 1144 44.02 47.76 20.16
N ARG A 1145 43.91 49.00 20.68
CA ARG A 1145 43.97 50.21 19.85
C ARG A 1145 45.25 50.21 19.01
N ALA A 1146 45.10 50.28 17.69
CA ALA A 1146 46.19 50.10 16.74
C ALA A 1146 45.98 50.94 15.48
N PHE A 1147 47.08 51.32 14.82
CA PHE A 1147 46.98 51.91 13.48
C PHE A 1147 46.87 50.79 12.43
N VAL A 1148 45.72 50.73 11.76
CA VAL A 1148 45.34 49.68 10.82
C VAL A 1148 45.45 50.17 9.38
N GLU A 1149 46.10 49.34 8.56
CA GLU A 1149 46.22 49.47 7.11
C GLU A 1149 45.60 48.20 6.46
N LEU A 1150 44.47 48.33 5.76
CA LEU A 1150 43.84 47.26 4.97
C LEU A 1150 43.85 47.66 3.49
N VAL A 1151 44.48 46.85 2.65
CA VAL A 1151 44.84 47.25 1.28
C VAL A 1151 44.73 46.09 0.30
N ILE A 1152 44.10 46.33 -0.84
CA ILE A 1152 44.01 45.41 -1.98
C ILE A 1152 45.24 45.56 -2.90
N PHE A 1153 45.77 44.44 -3.38
CA PHE A 1153 46.87 44.31 -4.32
C PHE A 1153 46.50 43.36 -5.46
N ASP A 1154 47.08 43.58 -6.64
CA ASP A 1154 47.03 42.60 -7.73
C ASP A 1154 48.09 41.49 -7.58
N ILE A 1155 48.05 40.51 -8.48
CA ILE A 1155 49.00 39.38 -8.53
C ILE A 1155 50.47 39.81 -8.73
N LEU A 1156 50.73 41.05 -9.17
CA LEU A 1156 52.08 41.63 -9.28
C LEU A 1156 52.49 42.42 -8.04
N GLY A 1157 51.68 42.42 -6.98
CA GLY A 1157 51.92 43.18 -5.74
C GLY A 1157 51.73 44.69 -5.89
N ARG A 1158 51.08 45.16 -6.96
CA ARG A 1158 50.78 46.59 -7.15
C ARG A 1158 49.52 46.95 -6.36
N LYS A 1159 49.52 48.10 -5.69
CA LYS A 1159 48.37 48.56 -4.90
C LYS A 1159 47.17 48.88 -5.80
N VAL A 1160 46.01 48.35 -5.47
CA VAL A 1160 44.75 48.56 -6.19
C VAL A 1160 43.86 49.59 -5.48
N LYS A 1161 43.52 49.36 -4.21
CA LYS A 1161 42.66 50.25 -3.41
C LYS A 1161 42.99 50.12 -1.92
N THR A 1162 43.01 51.25 -1.21
CA THR A 1162 43.12 51.30 0.26
C THR A 1162 41.72 51.28 0.85
N LEU A 1163 41.40 50.30 1.71
CA LEU A 1163 40.09 50.23 2.39
C LEU A 1163 40.15 50.89 3.78
N VAL A 1164 41.24 50.67 4.52
CA VAL A 1164 41.45 51.23 5.87
C VAL A 1164 42.88 51.76 6.00
N ASN A 1165 43.05 52.92 6.63
CA ASN A 1165 44.35 53.55 6.89
C ASN A 1165 44.26 54.54 8.08
N THR A 1166 43.83 54.06 9.24
CA THR A 1166 43.49 54.90 10.42
C THR A 1166 43.79 54.20 11.75
N GLU A 1167 43.76 54.92 12.87
CA GLU A 1167 43.69 54.28 14.19
C GLU A 1167 42.28 53.71 14.43
N LEU A 1168 42.23 52.42 14.75
CA LEU A 1168 41.01 51.73 15.16
C LEU A 1168 41.08 51.35 16.64
N VAL A 1169 39.92 51.20 17.25
CA VAL A 1169 39.74 50.77 18.64
C VAL A 1169 39.60 49.24 18.71
N PRO A 1170 39.63 48.64 19.91
CA PRO A 1170 39.35 47.21 20.06
C PRO A 1170 37.93 46.89 19.56
N GLN A 1171 37.81 46.14 18.46
CA GLN A 1171 36.53 45.78 17.83
C GLN A 1171 36.72 44.75 16.70
N VAL A 1172 35.61 44.13 16.27
CA VAL A 1172 35.49 43.49 14.95
C VAL A 1172 35.06 44.54 13.91
N TYR A 1173 35.63 44.48 12.71
CA TYR A 1173 35.35 45.41 11.60
C TYR A 1173 35.07 44.67 10.30
N ARG A 1174 34.12 45.17 9.51
CA ARG A 1174 33.78 44.68 8.16
C ARG A 1174 34.00 45.81 7.15
N MET A 1175 34.59 45.49 6.00
CA MET A 1175 34.91 46.43 4.92
C MET A 1175 34.62 45.80 3.56
N GLU A 1176 33.85 46.46 2.72
CA GLU A 1176 33.51 45.98 1.38
C GLU A 1176 34.59 46.33 0.34
N TRP A 1177 34.78 45.46 -0.65
CA TRP A 1177 35.44 45.79 -1.90
C TRP A 1177 34.57 45.48 -3.11
N ASP A 1178 34.42 46.48 -3.96
CA ASP A 1178 33.52 46.65 -5.11
C ASP A 1178 34.18 46.31 -6.47
N GLY A 1179 35.31 45.61 -6.45
CA GLY A 1179 36.10 45.33 -7.65
C GLY A 1179 36.66 46.57 -8.36
N ARG A 1180 36.77 47.72 -7.68
CA ARG A 1180 37.29 48.98 -8.25
C ARG A 1180 38.64 49.41 -7.66
N ASP A 1181 39.43 50.11 -8.46
CA ASP A 1181 40.68 50.74 -8.03
C ASP A 1181 40.46 52.03 -7.23
N GLU A 1182 41.55 52.62 -6.73
CA GLU A 1182 41.57 53.88 -5.98
C GLU A 1182 41.16 55.12 -6.81
N SER A 1183 40.88 54.96 -8.11
CA SER A 1183 40.29 55.97 -9.00
C SER A 1183 38.81 55.70 -9.33
N GLY A 1184 38.20 54.66 -8.75
CA GLY A 1184 36.81 54.25 -8.98
C GLY A 1184 36.59 53.43 -10.26
N LYS A 1185 37.66 53.02 -10.94
CA LYS A 1185 37.57 52.22 -12.18
C LYS A 1185 37.53 50.73 -11.86
N PRO A 1186 36.64 49.95 -12.49
CA PRO A 1186 36.64 48.50 -12.30
C PRO A 1186 37.97 47.87 -12.76
N VAL A 1187 38.54 46.98 -11.94
CA VAL A 1187 39.76 46.22 -12.32
C VAL A 1187 39.40 44.97 -13.15
N ALA A 1188 40.40 44.25 -13.66
CA ALA A 1188 40.16 43.05 -14.48
C ALA A 1188 39.70 41.85 -13.62
N THR A 1189 38.98 40.92 -14.24
CA THR A 1189 38.73 39.56 -13.73
C THR A 1189 40.04 38.90 -13.32
N GLY A 1190 40.07 38.18 -12.18
CA GLY A 1190 41.22 37.39 -11.77
C GLY A 1190 41.55 37.43 -10.26
N ILE A 1191 42.79 37.04 -9.95
CA ILE A 1191 43.27 36.85 -8.57
C ILE A 1191 43.88 38.14 -8.02
N TYR A 1192 43.40 38.56 -6.85
CA TYR A 1192 43.91 39.67 -6.05
C TYR A 1192 44.20 39.21 -4.63
N PHE A 1193 44.97 40.02 -3.90
CA PHE A 1193 45.34 39.76 -2.51
C PHE A 1193 45.02 40.96 -1.65
N TYR A 1194 44.43 40.74 -0.48
CA TYR A 1194 44.20 41.78 0.51
C TYR A 1194 45.12 41.56 1.71
N ARG A 1195 45.78 42.63 2.14
CA ARG A 1195 46.70 42.64 3.28
C ARG A 1195 46.13 43.49 4.40
N PHE A 1196 45.87 42.85 5.53
CA PHE A 1196 45.64 43.51 6.81
C PHE A 1196 46.97 43.66 7.54
N LYS A 1197 47.18 44.83 8.15
CA LYS A 1197 48.40 45.19 8.85
C LYS A 1197 48.08 46.13 10.01
N ALA A 1198 48.52 45.78 11.21
CA ALA A 1198 48.33 46.58 12.42
C ALA A 1198 49.69 47.00 13.00
N LEU A 1199 49.80 48.28 13.33
CA LEU A 1199 50.94 48.89 14.02
C LEU A 1199 50.51 49.41 15.39
N ASP A 1200 51.46 49.58 16.31
CA ASP A 1200 51.24 50.41 17.51
C ASP A 1200 50.76 51.83 17.12
N THR A 1201 50.04 52.49 18.01
CA THR A 1201 49.58 53.89 17.87
C THR A 1201 50.71 54.87 17.51
N GLY A 1202 51.93 54.66 18.03
CA GLY A 1202 53.11 55.44 17.61
C GLY A 1202 53.61 55.18 16.19
N ARG A 1203 53.06 54.16 15.50
CA ARG A 1203 53.48 53.57 14.21
C ARG A 1203 54.94 53.08 14.17
N LYS A 1204 55.53 52.77 15.34
CA LYS A 1204 56.95 52.42 15.50
C LYS A 1204 57.25 50.92 15.39
N SER A 1205 56.24 50.07 15.62
CA SER A 1205 56.37 48.62 15.66
C SER A 1205 55.18 47.95 14.99
N MET A 1206 55.43 46.79 14.37
CA MET A 1206 54.40 45.91 13.85
C MET A 1206 53.75 45.14 15.00
N LEU A 1207 52.42 45.05 15.01
CA LEU A 1207 51.66 44.20 15.93
C LEU A 1207 51.16 42.93 15.23
N TYR A 1208 50.67 43.06 14.00
CA TYR A 1208 50.13 41.94 13.22
C TYR A 1208 50.16 42.23 11.72
N GLN A 1209 50.29 41.18 10.89
CA GLN A 1209 50.08 41.27 9.45
C GLN A 1209 49.60 39.92 8.90
N GLN A 1210 48.54 39.93 8.10
CA GLN A 1210 48.05 38.76 7.38
C GLN A 1210 47.70 39.13 5.93
N ILE A 1211 47.83 38.18 5.01
CA ILE A 1211 47.45 38.30 3.60
C ILE A 1211 46.49 37.15 3.28
N ARG A 1212 45.44 37.44 2.50
CA ARG A 1212 44.45 36.47 2.01
C ARG A 1212 44.23 36.68 0.51
N LYS A 1213 43.73 35.64 -0.18
CA LYS A 1213 43.43 35.61 -1.62
C LYS A 1213 41.95 35.86 -1.86
N LEU A 1214 41.61 36.74 -2.80
CA LEU A 1214 40.25 36.87 -3.35
C LEU A 1214 40.24 36.80 -4.88
N VAL A 1215 39.14 36.29 -5.43
CA VAL A 1215 38.96 36.03 -6.87
C VAL A 1215 37.77 36.85 -7.38
N LEU A 1216 38.06 37.89 -8.15
CA LEU A 1216 37.03 38.67 -8.83
C LEU A 1216 36.64 37.96 -10.13
N MET A 1217 35.39 37.51 -10.22
CA MET A 1217 34.76 37.13 -11.49
C MET A 1217 33.97 38.32 -12.03
N LYS A 1218 33.70 38.33 -13.33
CA LYS A 1218 32.96 39.38 -14.02
C LYS A 1218 32.14 38.78 -15.14
#